data_AF-A0A7R9SMB3-F1
#
_entry.id   AF-A0A7R9SMB3-F1
#
_cell.length_a   1.000
_cell.length_b   1.000
_cell.length_c   1.000
_cell.angle_alpha   90.00
_cell.angle_beta   90.00
_cell.angle_gamma   90.00
#
_symmetry.space_group_name_H-M   'P 1'
#
loop_
_entity.id
_entity.type
_entity.pdbx_description
1 polymer ?
#
loop_
_entity_poly.entity_id
_entity_poly.type
_entity_poly.pdbx_seq_one_letter_code
_entity_poly.pdbx_strand_id
1 'polypeptide(L)'
;RGPFSVGGRFLCVRSISSWLARFFALANSPGYRDSSHVLNGNSTLLMVSNPFRIPFRILLRSYLFCPAATKLSDLLSSSVWSSKVFTITSYSRKSSHYFIRHYSPLPGNWGTKKQLRKKQISAVDMDIAEIEATLSPLRASVKQQGDLVRDMKEKKAPEIDLKKAVLELKARKKVLEDKELLLHSSGEIFDRLKMEDLLKRRFFFDQSFAIYGGISGQFDFGPMGCALKCNVVTEWRKFFILEDQMLEVECSALTPEPVLKASGHVDRFADLMVKDMKSGECFRLDHLIKNFMEKLLLDKKLNENERNEITDTIVKLDGMKKDELQDILTRYNMKSPTTGCDLSGPIEFNLMFNTSIGPSGLVKGFLRPETAQGMFVNFKRLLEFNQGRLPFGAAQIGLAFRNEISPRSGLIRVREFTLAEIEYFCDPSDKSHNKFEQVQDTNLCLYSACNQMDGKPAEKKSIGSAVSEGLVANEALGYFMARIHLFLVKIGIDPRKLRFRQHMSNEMAHYACDCWDAECKTSYGWVECVGCADRSAYDLKCHTAATNVKLAAEKKLPAPRVVNVVEAVPNKGTMGKVFRGKAKLVSEKLAMLDEQKLMELEAALIGEPGEYKLNVGDETVNLTKDLVTVRRYEKTIHVEDVIPSVIEPSFGVGRIMYALFEHSFKIRDGDDQRTYFSLPPVVAPLKCCVLPLSSNFNFSPFIKEISTLLTGADISHKIDDSSGSIGRRYARTDEIAVPYGITIDFDTLKEPHTVTLRDRDSMEQIRINVDEVAGVVSRLCAGKTTWKEIMNQYPKFEQQETSK
;
A
#
# COMPACT_ATOMS: atom_id res chain seq x y z
N ARG A 1 -32.46 43.68 -31.58
CA ARG A 1 -32.25 45.05 -32.11
C ARG A 1 -31.56 45.85 -31.01
N GLY A 2 -30.31 46.29 -31.20
CA GLY A 2 -29.72 47.37 -30.38
C GLY A 2 -30.25 48.75 -30.83
N PRO A 3 -29.62 49.90 -30.49
CA PRO A 3 -28.15 50.07 -30.56
C PRO A 3 -27.51 51.21 -29.69
N PHE A 4 -26.23 51.54 -29.99
CA PHE A 4 -25.43 52.79 -29.78
C PHE A 4 -25.52 53.55 -28.43
N SER A 5 -24.46 53.90 -27.68
CA SER A 5 -23.00 54.09 -27.87
C SER A 5 -22.51 55.38 -28.58
N VAL A 6 -21.96 56.31 -27.78
CA VAL A 6 -20.87 57.28 -28.08
C VAL A 6 -20.20 57.56 -26.71
N GLY A 7 -18.88 57.69 -26.50
CA GLY A 7 -17.71 57.59 -27.37
C GLY A 7 -16.63 58.60 -26.92
N GLY A 8 -15.49 58.16 -26.36
CA GLY A 8 -14.55 59.09 -25.68
C GLY A 8 -13.16 58.57 -25.27
N ARG A 9 -12.35 58.13 -26.25
CA ARG A 9 -10.86 58.13 -26.29
C ARG A 9 -10.06 57.66 -25.04
N PHE A 10 -9.49 56.45 -25.07
CA PHE A 10 -8.14 56.10 -25.60
C PHE A 10 -6.96 56.27 -24.62
N LEU A 11 -6.44 55.15 -24.11
CA LEU A 11 -4.99 54.96 -23.95
C LEU A 11 -4.64 53.48 -24.14
N CYS A 12 -3.52 53.21 -24.82
CA CYS A 12 -3.17 51.89 -25.34
C CYS A 12 -2.32 51.10 -24.33
N VAL A 13 -2.63 49.82 -24.11
CA VAL A 13 -1.73 48.88 -23.45
C VAL A 13 -1.33 47.79 -24.45
N ARG A 14 -0.18 47.98 -25.09
CA ARG A 14 0.55 46.92 -25.79
C ARG A 14 1.83 46.61 -25.01
N SER A 15 1.99 45.34 -24.63
CA SER A 15 3.25 44.60 -24.58
C SER A 15 4.53 45.36 -24.17
N ILE A 16 4.95 45.23 -22.90
CA ILE A 16 6.38 45.19 -22.56
C ILE A 16 6.65 43.98 -21.66
N SER A 17 7.12 42.90 -22.27
CA SER A 17 7.90 41.84 -21.63
C SER A 17 9.33 42.34 -21.39
N SER A 18 9.67 42.77 -20.17
CA SER A 18 11.05 43.20 -19.85
C SER A 18 11.37 43.20 -18.34
N TRP A 19 11.25 42.07 -17.65
CA TRP A 19 11.84 41.89 -16.30
C TRP A 19 12.46 40.49 -16.11
N LEU A 20 13.14 40.00 -17.15
CA LEU A 20 13.83 38.69 -17.17
C LEU A 20 15.18 38.72 -17.89
N ALA A 21 15.81 39.90 -18.02
CA ALA A 21 17.01 40.11 -18.85
C ALA A 21 18.06 41.06 -18.23
N ARG A 22 18.35 40.93 -16.92
CA ARG A 22 19.46 41.63 -16.24
C ARG A 22 20.28 40.78 -15.25
N PHE A 23 20.24 39.44 -15.38
CA PHE A 23 21.10 38.52 -14.62
C PHE A 23 21.89 37.52 -15.48
N PHE A 24 21.76 37.60 -16.81
CA PHE A 24 22.52 36.80 -17.79
C PHE A 24 23.08 37.70 -18.90
N ALA A 25 24.10 38.50 -18.56
CA ALA A 25 24.84 39.33 -19.52
C ALA A 25 26.23 39.75 -18.99
N LEU A 26 26.97 38.81 -18.39
CA LEU A 26 28.38 39.00 -17.98
C LEU A 26 29.22 37.74 -18.29
N ALA A 27 29.02 37.19 -19.48
CA ALA A 27 29.87 36.15 -20.06
C ALA A 27 29.91 36.31 -21.59
N ASN A 28 31.12 36.50 -22.12
CA ASN A 28 31.54 36.58 -23.54
C ASN A 28 31.73 37.96 -24.16
N SER A 29 32.97 38.46 -24.10
CA SER A 29 33.78 38.99 -25.23
C SER A 29 35.16 39.44 -24.68
N PRO A 30 36.22 39.63 -25.50
CA PRO A 30 37.14 38.51 -25.77
C PRO A 30 38.63 38.84 -25.57
N GLY A 31 39.46 37.82 -25.34
CA GLY A 31 40.91 37.91 -25.57
C GLY A 31 41.79 37.23 -24.53
N TYR A 32 42.20 36.00 -24.80
CA TYR A 32 43.59 35.66 -25.13
C TYR A 32 43.63 34.27 -25.78
N ARG A 33 44.58 34.04 -26.69
CA ARG A 33 44.76 32.78 -27.40
C ARG A 33 46.07 32.10 -26.99
N ASP A 34 46.07 30.79 -27.23
CA ASP A 34 47.20 29.92 -27.59
C ASP A 34 48.03 29.14 -26.54
N SER A 35 48.41 27.95 -27.01
CA SER A 35 49.48 27.04 -26.59
C SER A 35 49.35 26.19 -25.32
N SER A 36 48.73 25.01 -25.51
CA SER A 36 49.33 23.68 -25.30
C SER A 36 50.46 23.49 -24.26
N HIS A 37 50.30 22.54 -23.34
CA HIS A 37 51.11 21.30 -23.37
C HIS A 37 50.53 20.15 -22.52
N VAL A 38 50.81 18.93 -23.02
CA VAL A 38 50.57 17.60 -22.44
C VAL A 38 51.31 17.40 -21.10
N LEU A 39 50.74 16.64 -20.16
CA LEU A 39 51.46 15.58 -19.42
C LEU A 39 50.54 14.58 -18.71
N ASN A 40 50.95 13.31 -18.70
CA ASN A 40 50.30 12.18 -18.04
C ASN A 40 50.86 11.95 -16.62
N GLY A 41 50.03 11.36 -15.75
CA GLY A 41 50.47 10.20 -14.98
C GLY A 41 50.82 10.34 -13.48
N ASN A 42 50.35 9.33 -12.74
CA ASN A 42 50.89 8.78 -11.49
C ASN A 42 50.74 9.52 -10.15
N SER A 43 49.72 9.07 -9.40
CA SER A 43 49.87 8.33 -8.13
C SER A 43 50.23 9.03 -6.81
N THR A 44 49.48 8.60 -5.77
CA THR A 44 49.82 8.52 -4.33
C THR A 44 49.75 9.79 -3.46
N LEU A 45 48.71 9.85 -2.61
CA LEU A 45 48.74 10.33 -1.20
C LEU A 45 47.49 9.72 -0.51
N LEU A 46 47.64 8.71 0.34
CA LEU A 46 47.75 8.78 1.81
C LEU A 46 46.54 9.41 2.53
N MET A 47 45.98 8.64 3.48
CA MET A 47 44.94 9.07 4.42
C MET A 47 45.41 10.25 5.29
N VAL A 48 44.47 11.05 5.81
CA VAL A 48 44.33 11.34 7.26
C VAL A 48 43.00 12.07 7.57
N SER A 49 42.38 11.64 8.67
CA SER A 49 41.23 12.15 9.44
C SER A 49 40.48 13.45 9.06
N ASN A 50 39.15 13.33 9.05
CA ASN A 50 38.20 14.34 9.54
C ASN A 50 38.48 14.59 11.06
N PRO A 51 38.48 15.83 11.58
CA PRO A 51 37.20 16.40 12.04
C PRO A 51 37.11 17.95 12.05
N PHE A 52 35.90 18.52 12.09
CA PHE A 52 35.60 19.67 12.97
C PHE A 52 34.09 19.90 13.20
N ARG A 53 33.65 19.78 14.46
CA ARG A 53 32.48 20.45 15.05
C ARG A 53 33.00 21.51 16.04
N ILE A 54 32.36 22.66 16.14
CA ILE A 54 32.67 23.72 17.13
C ILE A 54 31.36 24.13 17.86
N PRO A 55 31.37 24.52 19.16
CA PRO A 55 30.35 24.02 20.11
C PRO A 55 29.46 25.07 20.81
N PHE A 56 28.67 24.59 21.78
CA PHE A 56 27.72 25.30 22.67
C PHE A 56 28.37 25.98 23.90
N ARG A 57 27.86 27.17 24.31
CA ARG A 57 27.83 27.78 25.69
C ARG A 57 27.12 29.15 25.56
N ILE A 58 25.99 29.49 26.20
CA ILE A 58 25.58 29.62 27.62
C ILE A 58 26.19 30.84 28.37
N LEU A 59 25.39 31.91 28.52
CA LEU A 59 25.21 32.77 29.72
C LEU A 59 24.01 33.72 29.42
N LEU A 60 22.83 33.66 30.07
CA LEU A 60 22.41 34.02 31.44
C LEU A 60 22.15 35.53 31.72
N ARG A 61 20.85 35.86 31.84
CA ARG A 61 20.20 36.91 32.68
C ARG A 61 20.16 38.40 32.26
N SER A 62 18.97 38.98 32.54
CA SER A 62 18.66 40.39 32.82
C SER A 62 18.63 41.38 31.66
N TYR A 63 17.47 41.98 31.35
CA TYR A 63 17.04 43.28 31.90
C TYR A 63 15.56 43.59 31.58
N LEU A 64 14.86 44.22 32.53
CA LEU A 64 13.50 44.75 32.42
C LEU A 64 13.55 46.30 32.31
N PHE A 65 12.40 46.90 32.01
CA PHE A 65 12.05 48.35 32.04
C PHE A 65 12.41 49.24 30.83
N CYS A 66 11.36 49.73 30.14
CA CYS A 66 10.82 51.12 30.13
C CYS A 66 11.77 52.34 30.29
N PRO A 67 11.33 53.59 29.95
CA PRO A 67 10.05 54.01 29.32
C PRO A 67 10.21 55.04 28.19
N ALA A 68 9.10 55.50 27.59
CA ALA A 68 8.70 56.93 27.56
C ALA A 68 7.58 57.19 26.53
N ALA A 69 6.54 57.89 26.97
CA ALA A 69 5.55 58.53 26.09
C ALA A 69 5.63 60.05 26.28
N THR A 70 5.49 60.81 25.19
CA THR A 70 5.41 62.28 25.28
C THR A 70 4.32 62.82 24.37
N LYS A 71 3.19 63.15 25.01
CA LYS A 71 2.21 64.20 24.71
C LYS A 71 2.16 64.75 23.28
N LEU A 72 0.97 64.68 22.69
CA LEU A 72 0.24 65.92 22.39
C LEU A 72 -1.22 65.78 22.82
N SER A 73 -1.65 66.68 23.69
CA SER A 73 -3.05 66.95 23.99
C SER A 73 -3.64 67.79 22.86
N ASP A 74 -4.91 67.55 22.50
CA ASP A 74 -5.96 68.58 22.38
C ASP A 74 -7.25 67.97 21.84
N LEU A 75 -8.25 67.80 22.71
CA LEU A 75 -9.65 68.17 22.45
C LEU A 75 -10.52 67.93 23.69
N LEU A 76 -11.04 69.04 24.22
CA LEU A 76 -12.17 69.15 25.17
C LEU A 76 -13.43 68.51 24.53
N SER A 77 -14.49 68.05 25.20
CA SER A 77 -15.00 68.11 26.59
C SER A 77 -15.93 66.87 26.77
N SER A 78 -16.73 66.60 27.83
CA SER A 78 -17.23 67.31 29.02
C SER A 78 -17.90 66.28 30.00
N SER A 79 -18.34 66.74 31.19
CA SER A 79 -19.29 66.08 32.12
C SER A 79 -18.97 64.64 32.60
N VAL A 80 -18.26 64.44 33.71
CA VAL A 80 -18.76 64.57 35.11
C VAL A 80 -20.12 63.89 35.34
N TRP A 81 -20.17 62.80 36.15
CA TRP A 81 -20.97 62.77 37.38
C TRP A 81 -20.52 61.71 38.41
N SER A 82 -20.33 62.20 39.63
CA SER A 82 -20.07 61.61 40.95
C SER A 82 -20.19 60.09 41.21
N SER A 83 -19.11 59.51 41.78
CA SER A 83 -19.00 58.96 43.16
C SER A 83 -20.30 58.67 43.96
N LYS A 84 -20.43 57.63 44.80
CA LYS A 84 -19.50 57.14 45.84
C LYS A 84 -19.74 55.67 46.26
N VAL A 85 -18.65 54.96 46.54
CA VAL A 85 -18.34 54.17 47.76
C VAL A 85 -19.51 53.55 48.57
N PHE A 86 -19.51 52.22 48.75
CA PHE A 86 -19.35 51.57 50.08
C PHE A 86 -18.96 50.09 49.96
N THR A 87 -18.57 49.50 51.09
CA THR A 87 -17.68 48.31 51.20
C THR A 87 -18.39 47.12 51.88
N ILE A 88 -17.70 45.96 51.92
CA ILE A 88 -17.75 44.89 52.96
C ILE A 88 -18.63 43.61 52.74
N THR A 89 -17.91 42.48 52.77
CA THR A 89 -18.23 41.06 53.15
C THR A 89 -19.18 40.11 52.36
N SER A 90 -18.52 39.01 51.94
CA SER A 90 -18.80 37.59 52.28
C SER A 90 -19.90 36.74 51.59
N TYR A 91 -19.39 35.66 50.98
CA TYR A 91 -19.88 34.27 50.97
C TYR A 91 -21.01 33.79 50.03
N SER A 92 -20.63 32.75 49.26
CA SER A 92 -21.42 31.56 48.89
C SER A 92 -22.36 31.56 47.67
N ARG A 93 -21.82 30.96 46.59
CA ARG A 93 -22.41 29.94 45.69
C ARG A 93 -23.49 30.32 44.64
N LYS A 94 -23.21 29.76 43.45
CA LYS A 94 -24.09 29.21 42.37
C LYS A 94 -24.37 30.07 41.12
N SER A 95 -24.27 29.34 40.00
CA SER A 95 -25.01 29.42 38.73
C SER A 95 -24.91 30.65 37.81
N SER A 96 -24.25 30.40 36.67
CA SER A 96 -24.80 30.49 35.30
C SER A 96 -25.17 31.86 34.68
N HIS A 97 -24.76 31.98 33.40
CA HIS A 97 -25.17 32.90 32.32
C HIS A 97 -24.10 33.96 31.93
N TYR A 98 -23.78 34.18 30.64
CA TYR A 98 -23.98 33.35 29.42
C TYR A 98 -23.11 33.91 28.27
N PHE A 99 -22.75 33.12 27.25
CA PHE A 99 -22.48 33.66 25.91
C PHE A 99 -22.86 32.69 24.79
N ILE A 100 -23.84 33.11 24.00
CA ILE A 100 -24.43 32.34 22.89
C ILE A 100 -23.57 32.52 21.63
N ARG A 101 -23.30 31.42 20.91
CA ARG A 101 -23.09 31.45 19.46
C ARG A 101 -24.07 30.49 18.81
N HIS A 102 -24.80 30.99 17.82
CA HIS A 102 -25.78 30.21 17.07
C HIS A 102 -25.09 29.08 16.28
N TYR A 103 -25.47 27.85 16.58
CA TYR A 103 -25.36 26.72 15.66
C TYR A 103 -26.79 26.24 15.34
N SER A 104 -27.09 26.03 14.07
CA SER A 104 -28.32 25.36 13.65
C SER A 104 -28.33 23.92 14.19
N PRO A 105 -29.43 23.43 14.80
CA PRO A 105 -29.47 22.07 15.28
C PRO A 105 -29.43 21.08 14.12
N LEU A 106 -28.53 20.10 14.18
CA LEU A 106 -28.66 18.88 13.38
C LEU A 106 -29.94 18.13 13.83
N PRO A 107 -30.62 17.39 12.93
CA PRO A 107 -31.83 16.65 13.29
C PRO A 107 -31.58 15.71 14.47
N GLY A 108 -32.41 15.79 15.52
CA GLY A 108 -32.24 15.13 16.83
C GLY A 108 -32.31 13.59 16.85
N ASN A 109 -32.17 12.96 15.68
CA ASN A 109 -32.34 11.52 15.46
C ASN A 109 -31.03 10.86 14.98
N TRP A 110 -29.94 11.62 14.84
CA TRP A 110 -28.66 11.11 14.35
C TRP A 110 -27.86 10.40 15.47
N GLY A 111 -27.62 9.09 15.32
CA GLY A 111 -26.59 8.36 16.08
C GLY A 111 -27.03 7.48 17.26
N THR A 112 -28.28 7.52 17.73
CA THR A 112 -28.69 6.90 19.02
C THR A 112 -29.25 5.48 18.96
N LYS A 113 -29.14 4.74 17.84
CA LYS A 113 -29.62 3.35 17.72
C LYS A 113 -28.61 2.38 17.09
N LYS A 114 -27.58 2.01 17.84
CA LYS A 114 -26.83 0.76 17.61
C LYS A 114 -26.95 -0.13 18.85
N GLN A 115 -27.75 -1.21 18.74
CA GLN A 115 -27.70 -2.29 19.73
C GLN A 115 -26.35 -3.02 19.59
N LEU A 116 -25.56 -2.97 20.66
CA LEU A 116 -24.25 -3.60 20.73
C LEU A 116 -24.41 -5.13 20.83
N ARG A 117 -24.18 -5.85 19.73
CA ARG A 117 -24.08 -7.31 19.76
C ARG A 117 -22.76 -7.74 20.42
N LYS A 118 -22.81 -8.06 21.71
CA LYS A 118 -21.78 -8.90 22.34
C LYS A 118 -21.78 -10.27 21.67
N LYS A 119 -20.78 -10.56 20.84
CA LYS A 119 -20.40 -11.95 20.52
C LYS A 119 -19.29 -12.35 21.49
N GLN A 120 -19.65 -12.99 22.61
CA GLN A 120 -18.71 -13.90 23.25
C GLN A 120 -18.62 -15.15 22.37
N ILE A 121 -17.41 -15.52 21.99
CA ILE A 121 -17.12 -16.78 21.34
C ILE A 121 -16.58 -17.69 22.45
N SER A 122 -17.43 -18.60 22.94
CA SER A 122 -16.99 -19.68 23.83
C SER A 122 -16.27 -20.73 22.99
N ALA A 123 -15.00 -20.99 23.31
CA ALA A 123 -14.30 -22.15 22.78
C ALA A 123 -15.01 -23.45 23.20
N VAL A 124 -14.91 -24.48 22.37
CA VAL A 124 -15.31 -25.85 22.70
C VAL A 124 -14.07 -26.70 22.50
N ASP A 125 -13.49 -27.21 23.57
CA ASP A 125 -12.42 -28.20 23.48
C ASP A 125 -13.01 -29.50 22.93
N MET A 126 -12.68 -29.82 21.68
CA MET A 126 -13.07 -31.04 20.97
C MET A 126 -11.80 -31.77 20.52
N ASP A 127 -11.84 -33.11 20.54
CA ASP A 127 -10.72 -33.91 20.07
C ASP A 127 -10.53 -33.79 18.55
N ILE A 128 -9.30 -33.95 18.07
CA ILE A 128 -8.93 -33.84 16.65
C ILE A 128 -9.78 -34.77 15.77
N ALA A 129 -10.14 -35.96 16.28
CA ALA A 129 -11.00 -36.91 15.58
C ALA A 129 -12.45 -36.42 15.43
N GLU A 130 -13.00 -35.71 16.41
CA GLU A 130 -14.35 -35.15 16.36
C GLU A 130 -14.43 -33.90 15.49
N ILE A 131 -13.36 -33.10 15.49
CA ILE A 131 -13.16 -31.98 14.56
C ILE A 131 -13.16 -32.52 13.12
N GLU A 132 -12.37 -33.56 12.82
CA GLU A 132 -12.32 -34.15 11.48
C GLU A 132 -13.64 -34.82 11.09
N ALA A 133 -14.32 -35.51 12.01
CA ALA A 133 -15.66 -36.06 11.76
C ALA A 133 -16.70 -34.98 11.41
N THR A 134 -16.55 -33.77 11.97
CA THR A 134 -17.40 -32.61 11.68
C THR A 134 -17.04 -31.93 10.36
N LEU A 135 -15.76 -31.91 9.98
CA LEU A 135 -15.25 -31.24 8.78
C LEU A 135 -15.32 -32.10 7.51
N SER A 136 -15.07 -33.40 7.62
CA SER A 136 -15.09 -34.38 6.52
C SER A 136 -16.32 -34.27 5.58
N PRO A 137 -17.58 -34.22 6.05
CA PRO A 137 -18.74 -34.06 5.16
C PRO A 137 -18.77 -32.69 4.45
N LEU A 138 -18.26 -31.63 5.09
CA LEU A 138 -18.14 -30.31 4.46
C LEU A 138 -17.06 -30.31 3.38
N ARG A 139 -15.90 -30.93 3.66
CA ARG A 139 -14.81 -31.11 2.67
C ARG A 139 -15.27 -31.92 1.46
N ALA A 140 -15.98 -33.03 1.68
CA ALA A 140 -16.58 -33.84 0.61
C ALA A 140 -17.57 -33.03 -0.25
N SER A 141 -18.40 -32.19 0.37
CA SER A 141 -19.34 -31.30 -0.32
C SER A 141 -18.63 -30.22 -1.15
N VAL A 142 -17.53 -29.64 -0.66
CA VAL A 142 -16.70 -28.71 -1.45
C VAL A 142 -16.05 -29.46 -2.62
N LYS A 143 -15.43 -30.63 -2.37
CA LYS A 143 -14.81 -31.46 -3.41
C LYS A 143 -15.74 -31.79 -4.56
N GLN A 144 -16.95 -32.28 -4.26
CA GLN A 144 -17.97 -32.62 -5.26
C GLN A 144 -18.28 -31.43 -6.17
N GLN A 145 -18.35 -30.22 -5.62
CA GLN A 145 -18.58 -29.01 -6.39
C GLN A 145 -17.33 -28.57 -7.19
N GLY A 146 -16.13 -28.79 -6.65
CA GLY A 146 -14.87 -28.53 -7.37
C GLY A 146 -14.69 -29.44 -8.58
N ASP A 147 -15.03 -30.72 -8.44
CA ASP A 147 -15.01 -31.69 -9.52
C ASP A 147 -16.04 -31.32 -10.61
N LEU A 148 -17.24 -30.84 -10.23
CA LEU A 148 -18.21 -30.29 -11.17
C LEU A 148 -17.68 -29.05 -11.92
N VAL A 149 -17.02 -28.12 -11.23
CA VAL A 149 -16.37 -26.95 -11.86
C VAL A 149 -15.28 -27.38 -12.84
N ARG A 150 -14.52 -28.43 -12.53
CA ARG A 150 -13.44 -28.97 -13.39
C ARG A 150 -14.03 -29.56 -14.67
N ASP A 151 -15.02 -30.44 -14.54
CA ASP A 151 -15.75 -31.06 -15.64
C ASP A 151 -16.41 -30.03 -16.58
N MET A 152 -17.02 -28.98 -16.00
CA MET A 152 -17.58 -27.86 -16.77
C MET A 152 -16.53 -27.07 -17.56
N LYS A 153 -15.31 -26.89 -17.02
CA LYS A 153 -14.20 -26.23 -17.76
C LYS A 153 -13.71 -27.10 -18.91
N GLU A 154 -13.49 -28.39 -18.67
CA GLU A 154 -13.04 -29.33 -19.70
C GLU A 154 -14.05 -29.44 -20.85
N LYS A 155 -15.35 -29.47 -20.54
CA LYS A 155 -16.45 -29.48 -21.51
C LYS A 155 -16.74 -28.13 -22.17
N LYS A 156 -16.00 -27.06 -21.82
CA LYS A 156 -16.24 -25.67 -22.27
C LYS A 156 -17.71 -25.25 -22.09
N ALA A 157 -18.27 -25.54 -20.93
CA ALA A 157 -19.63 -25.15 -20.57
C ALA A 157 -19.84 -23.62 -20.68
N PRO A 158 -21.07 -23.14 -20.88
CA PRO A 158 -21.37 -21.72 -20.96
C PRO A 158 -20.81 -20.95 -19.75
N GLU A 159 -20.25 -19.76 -19.99
CA GLU A 159 -19.55 -18.97 -18.98
C GLU A 159 -20.42 -18.66 -17.74
N ILE A 160 -21.74 -18.56 -17.95
CA ILE A 160 -22.75 -18.33 -16.90
C ILE A 160 -22.87 -19.56 -15.98
N ASP A 161 -22.93 -20.77 -16.53
CA ASP A 161 -23.07 -22.01 -15.77
C ASP A 161 -21.77 -22.34 -15.02
N LEU A 162 -20.62 -22.04 -15.64
CA LEU A 162 -19.33 -22.14 -14.98
C LEU A 162 -19.22 -21.17 -13.79
N LYS A 163 -19.65 -19.91 -13.95
CA LYS A 163 -19.71 -18.94 -12.84
C LYS A 163 -20.63 -19.43 -11.72
N LYS A 164 -21.74 -20.12 -12.05
CA LYS A 164 -22.65 -20.76 -11.09
C LYS A 164 -21.99 -21.82 -10.25
N ALA A 165 -21.37 -22.81 -10.89
CA ALA A 165 -20.68 -23.87 -10.16
C ALA A 165 -19.56 -23.31 -9.26
N VAL A 166 -18.83 -22.28 -9.73
CA VAL A 166 -17.74 -21.62 -8.97
C VAL A 166 -18.26 -20.80 -7.78
N LEU A 167 -19.37 -20.08 -7.89
CA LEU A 167 -19.89 -19.27 -6.78
C LEU A 167 -20.57 -20.13 -5.72
N GLU A 168 -21.21 -21.24 -6.10
CA GLU A 168 -21.63 -22.27 -5.15
C GLU A 168 -20.42 -22.92 -4.45
N LEU A 169 -19.34 -23.20 -5.18
CA LEU A 169 -18.08 -23.68 -4.60
C LEU A 169 -17.51 -22.68 -3.58
N LYS A 170 -17.52 -21.37 -3.88
CA LYS A 170 -17.16 -20.31 -2.92
C LYS A 170 -18.05 -20.29 -1.68
N ALA A 171 -19.36 -20.51 -1.84
CA ALA A 171 -20.29 -20.58 -0.71
C ALA A 171 -20.00 -21.80 0.19
N ARG A 172 -19.82 -22.99 -0.39
CA ARG A 172 -19.46 -24.22 0.35
C ARG A 172 -18.11 -24.06 1.07
N LYS A 173 -17.11 -23.44 0.42
CA LYS A 173 -15.82 -23.06 1.05
C LYS A 173 -15.99 -22.14 2.25
N LYS A 174 -16.77 -21.07 2.13
CA LYS A 174 -17.01 -20.12 3.23
C LYS A 174 -17.62 -20.84 4.44
N VAL A 175 -18.57 -21.75 4.23
CA VAL A 175 -19.16 -22.57 5.31
C VAL A 175 -18.12 -23.50 5.95
N LEU A 176 -17.24 -24.12 5.15
CA LEU A 176 -16.11 -24.91 5.66
C LEU A 176 -15.14 -24.04 6.46
N GLU A 177 -14.67 -22.91 5.93
CA GLU A 177 -13.74 -22.00 6.61
C GLU A 177 -14.34 -21.38 7.89
N ASP A 178 -15.61 -20.98 7.88
CA ASP A 178 -16.32 -20.49 9.08
C ASP A 178 -16.43 -21.58 10.15
N LYS A 179 -16.66 -22.84 9.75
CA LYS A 179 -16.72 -23.98 10.68
C LYS A 179 -15.33 -24.38 11.19
N GLU A 180 -14.32 -24.36 10.33
CA GLU A 180 -12.91 -24.52 10.71
C GLU A 180 -12.48 -23.40 11.68
N LEU A 181 -12.88 -22.15 11.47
CA LEU A 181 -12.61 -21.02 12.37
C LEU A 181 -13.19 -21.26 13.77
N LEU A 182 -14.43 -21.76 13.86
CA LEU A 182 -15.09 -22.08 15.12
C LEU A 182 -14.38 -23.24 15.86
N LEU A 183 -14.03 -24.31 15.13
CA LEU A 183 -13.41 -25.51 15.71
C LEU A 183 -11.91 -25.31 16.06
N HIS A 184 -11.18 -24.45 15.34
CA HIS A 184 -9.77 -24.13 15.62
C HIS A 184 -9.60 -23.00 16.66
N SER A 185 -10.59 -22.77 17.53
CA SER A 185 -10.50 -21.76 18.61
C SER A 185 -9.71 -22.29 19.81
N SER A 186 -8.49 -22.75 19.57
CA SER A 186 -7.57 -23.29 20.58
C SER A 186 -7.10 -22.22 21.56
N GLY A 187 -7.71 -22.15 22.74
CA GLY A 187 -7.20 -21.50 23.98
C GLY A 187 -7.05 -19.97 24.01
N GLU A 188 -6.66 -19.31 22.92
CA GLU A 188 -6.43 -17.86 22.88
C GLU A 188 -7.76 -17.09 22.70
N ILE A 189 -8.36 -16.62 23.81
CA ILE A 189 -9.50 -15.68 23.77
C ILE A 189 -9.00 -14.30 23.30
N PHE A 190 -8.94 -14.09 21.99
CA PHE A 190 -8.59 -12.79 21.41
C PHE A 190 -9.73 -11.77 21.56
N ASP A 191 -9.54 -10.77 22.44
CA ASP A 191 -10.48 -9.66 22.63
C ASP A 191 -10.11 -8.45 21.76
N ARG A 192 -10.70 -8.39 20.55
CA ARG A 192 -10.55 -7.24 19.64
C ARG A 192 -10.95 -5.91 20.30
N LEU A 193 -11.96 -5.88 21.17
CA LEU A 193 -12.46 -4.63 21.73
C LEU A 193 -11.46 -4.03 22.72
N LYS A 194 -10.81 -4.87 23.55
CA LYS A 194 -9.68 -4.44 24.40
C LYS A 194 -8.49 -3.95 23.55
N MET A 195 -8.19 -4.61 22.44
CA MET A 195 -7.12 -4.18 21.54
C MET A 195 -7.44 -2.83 20.87
N GLU A 196 -8.64 -2.64 20.34
CA GLU A 196 -9.08 -1.39 19.70
C GLU A 196 -9.13 -0.23 20.70
N ASP A 197 -9.56 -0.46 21.95
CA ASP A 197 -9.44 0.52 23.03
C ASP A 197 -7.98 0.90 23.27
N LEU A 198 -7.08 -0.08 23.45
CA LEU A 198 -5.66 0.17 23.68
C LEU A 198 -5.04 1.00 22.56
N LEU A 199 -5.29 0.64 21.29
CA LEU A 199 -4.79 1.34 20.11
C LEU A 199 -5.22 2.81 20.10
N LYS A 200 -6.49 3.07 20.40
CA LYS A 200 -7.05 4.43 20.45
C LYS A 200 -6.55 5.21 21.67
N ARG A 201 -6.61 4.62 22.86
CA ARG A 201 -6.22 5.20 24.17
C ARG A 201 -4.72 5.47 24.30
N ARG A 202 -3.89 4.82 23.47
CA ARG A 202 -2.44 5.08 23.34
C ARG A 202 -2.07 5.80 22.04
N PHE A 203 -3.07 6.18 21.25
CA PHE A 203 -2.94 6.92 19.99
C PHE A 203 -1.91 6.30 19.03
N PHE A 204 -2.11 5.01 18.74
CA PHE A 204 -1.48 4.36 17.59
C PHE A 204 -2.11 4.88 16.30
N PHE A 205 -3.44 4.83 16.20
CA PHE A 205 -4.21 5.54 15.18
C PHE A 205 -5.60 5.90 15.73
N ASP A 206 -6.24 6.91 15.16
CA ASP A 206 -7.66 7.20 15.36
C ASP A 206 -8.29 7.66 14.04
N GLN A 207 -9.62 7.80 14.01
CA GLN A 207 -10.35 8.23 12.82
C GLN A 207 -9.98 9.66 12.41
N SER A 208 -9.63 9.86 11.13
CA SER A 208 -9.28 11.19 10.62
C SER A 208 -10.43 12.18 10.79
N PHE A 209 -10.09 13.39 11.23
CA PHE A 209 -11.05 14.48 11.49
C PHE A 209 -12.10 14.15 12.56
N ALA A 210 -11.80 13.31 13.56
CA ALA A 210 -12.74 12.87 14.60
C ALA A 210 -13.54 14.01 15.26
N ILE A 211 -12.93 15.17 15.54
CA ILE A 211 -13.61 16.34 16.15
C ILE A 211 -14.63 17.01 15.22
N TYR A 212 -14.58 16.74 13.92
CA TYR A 212 -15.57 17.16 12.90
C TYR A 212 -16.61 16.06 12.60
N GLY A 213 -16.65 14.98 13.40
CA GLY A 213 -17.52 13.82 13.21
C GLY A 213 -16.84 12.61 12.55
N GLY A 214 -15.63 12.79 12.02
CA GLY A 214 -14.80 11.73 11.44
C GLY A 214 -15.23 11.30 10.03
N ILE A 215 -14.25 10.93 9.19
CA ILE A 215 -14.50 10.36 7.86
C ILE A 215 -14.29 8.83 7.90
N SER A 216 -15.22 8.06 7.35
CA SER A 216 -15.10 6.60 7.30
C SER A 216 -14.04 6.17 6.30
N GLY A 217 -13.14 5.27 6.72
CA GLY A 217 -12.04 4.77 5.90
C GLY A 217 -10.84 5.72 5.80
N GLN A 218 -10.77 6.76 6.64
CA GLN A 218 -9.57 7.59 6.80
C GLN A 218 -9.11 7.54 8.26
N PHE A 219 -7.82 7.35 8.49
CA PHE A 219 -7.23 7.20 9.81
C PHE A 219 -5.92 7.99 9.93
N ASP A 220 -5.81 8.76 11.02
CA ASP A 220 -4.60 9.49 11.37
C ASP A 220 -3.75 8.60 12.29
N PHE A 221 -2.49 8.37 11.92
CA PHE A 221 -1.53 7.66 12.77
C PHE A 221 -0.97 8.63 13.82
N GLY A 222 -1.12 8.28 15.10
CA GLY A 222 -0.49 9.01 16.19
C GLY A 222 0.98 8.61 16.38
N PRO A 223 1.68 9.15 17.41
CA PRO A 223 3.13 9.00 17.53
C PRO A 223 3.64 7.56 17.49
N MET A 224 2.95 6.63 18.17
CA MET A 224 3.36 5.22 18.19
C MET A 224 3.04 4.48 16.89
N GLY A 225 1.95 4.82 16.21
CA GLY A 225 1.62 4.26 14.90
C GLY A 225 2.54 4.76 13.80
N CYS A 226 2.90 6.05 13.81
CA CYS A 226 3.90 6.62 12.90
C CYS A 226 5.26 5.97 13.09
N ALA A 227 5.73 5.79 14.33
CA ALA A 227 6.99 5.12 14.62
C ALA A 227 6.96 3.64 14.19
N LEU A 228 5.89 2.89 14.48
CA LEU A 228 5.74 1.51 14.00
C LEU A 228 5.76 1.44 12.46
N LYS A 229 4.97 2.27 11.79
CA LYS A 229 4.90 2.34 10.32
C LYS A 229 6.26 2.66 9.71
N CYS A 230 6.99 3.63 10.28
CA CYS A 230 8.33 3.99 9.85
C CYS A 230 9.31 2.81 10.01
N ASN A 231 9.26 2.10 11.15
CA ASN A 231 10.12 0.94 11.38
C ASN A 231 9.80 -0.23 10.44
N VAL A 232 8.52 -0.54 10.22
CA VAL A 232 8.08 -1.59 9.27
C VAL A 232 8.56 -1.28 7.85
N VAL A 233 8.38 -0.04 7.39
CA VAL A 233 8.82 0.40 6.06
C VAL A 233 10.35 0.44 5.96
N THR A 234 11.06 0.86 7.01
CA THR A 234 12.53 0.87 7.05
C THR A 234 13.10 -0.55 7.02
N GLU A 235 12.46 -1.48 7.72
CA GLU A 235 12.85 -2.89 7.68
C GLU A 235 12.52 -3.51 6.32
N TRP A 236 11.40 -3.14 5.68
CA TRP A 236 11.07 -3.54 4.31
C TRP A 236 12.13 -3.04 3.30
N ARG A 237 12.58 -1.79 3.41
CA ARG A 237 13.69 -1.27 2.58
C ARG A 237 14.97 -2.09 2.74
N LYS A 238 15.37 -2.40 3.97
CA LYS A 238 16.53 -3.26 4.24
C LYS A 238 16.33 -4.67 3.69
N PHE A 239 15.12 -5.21 3.82
CA PHE A 239 14.82 -6.59 3.47
C PHE A 239 14.67 -6.82 1.96
N PHE A 240 14.13 -5.88 1.19
CA PHE A 240 13.94 -6.04 -0.25
C PHE A 240 14.91 -5.16 -1.05
N ILE A 241 14.83 -3.83 -0.88
CA ILE A 241 15.58 -2.88 -1.71
C ILE A 241 17.09 -3.04 -1.55
N LEU A 242 17.60 -3.07 -0.31
CA LEU A 242 19.03 -3.15 -0.05
C LEU A 242 19.63 -4.51 -0.44
N GLU A 243 18.93 -5.60 -0.10
CA GLU A 243 19.39 -6.96 -0.32
C GLU A 243 19.37 -7.33 -1.81
N ASP A 244 18.30 -7.00 -2.53
CA ASP A 244 18.15 -7.30 -3.97
C ASP A 244 18.55 -6.13 -4.88
N GLN A 245 19.19 -5.10 -4.32
CA GLN A 245 19.73 -3.92 -5.03
C GLN A 245 18.70 -3.23 -5.94
N MET A 246 17.45 -3.13 -5.46
CA MET A 246 16.34 -2.61 -6.25
C MET A 246 16.41 -1.10 -6.44
N LEU A 247 15.87 -0.62 -7.55
CA LEU A 247 15.81 0.79 -7.90
C LEU A 247 14.59 1.45 -7.22
N GLU A 248 14.77 2.01 -6.02
CA GLU A 248 13.72 2.77 -5.33
C GLU A 248 13.39 4.08 -6.09
N VAL A 249 12.12 4.30 -6.41
CA VAL A 249 11.63 5.54 -7.02
C VAL A 249 10.41 6.11 -6.30
N GLU A 250 10.27 7.43 -6.34
CA GLU A 250 9.08 8.14 -5.85
C GLU A 250 8.37 8.84 -7.02
N CYS A 251 7.23 8.28 -7.44
CA CYS A 251 6.39 8.88 -8.49
C CYS A 251 5.25 9.72 -7.89
N SER A 252 4.64 10.60 -8.68
CA SER A 252 3.50 11.43 -8.25
C SER A 252 2.26 10.60 -7.91
N ALA A 253 1.47 11.05 -6.93
CA ALA A 253 0.16 10.48 -6.62
C ALA A 253 -0.94 10.96 -7.58
N LEU A 254 -0.80 12.19 -8.09
CA LEU A 254 -1.62 12.73 -9.17
C LEU A 254 -1.24 12.06 -10.48
N THR A 255 -2.22 11.49 -11.18
CA THR A 255 -2.05 10.72 -12.41
C THR A 255 -3.03 11.21 -13.48
N PRO A 256 -2.57 11.61 -14.68
CA PRO A 256 -3.46 11.98 -15.78
C PRO A 256 -4.33 10.82 -16.25
N GLU A 257 -5.58 11.11 -16.64
CA GLU A 257 -6.53 10.10 -17.13
C GLU A 257 -5.98 9.15 -18.22
N PRO A 258 -5.21 9.61 -19.23
CA PRO A 258 -4.69 8.72 -20.27
C PRO A 258 -3.83 7.55 -19.76
N VAL A 259 -3.11 7.73 -18.64
CA VAL A 259 -2.25 6.67 -18.05
C VAL A 259 -3.11 5.57 -17.44
N LEU A 260 -4.16 5.95 -16.69
CA LEU A 260 -5.09 5.01 -16.07
C LEU A 260 -6.09 4.43 -17.08
N LYS A 261 -6.29 5.09 -18.22
CA LYS A 261 -7.00 4.50 -19.36
C LYS A 261 -6.14 3.45 -20.07
N ALA A 262 -4.85 3.72 -20.30
CA ALA A 262 -3.94 2.77 -20.92
C ALA A 262 -3.81 1.45 -20.13
N SER A 263 -3.73 1.51 -18.79
CA SER A 263 -3.74 0.32 -17.93
C SER A 263 -5.11 -0.32 -17.71
N GLY A 264 -6.18 0.26 -18.29
CA GLY A 264 -7.55 -0.27 -18.17
C GLY A 264 -8.27 0.01 -16.85
N HIS A 265 -7.68 0.82 -15.96
CA HIS A 265 -8.30 1.21 -14.69
C HIS A 265 -9.58 2.02 -14.91
N VAL A 266 -9.55 3.02 -15.81
CA VAL A 266 -10.71 3.92 -16.06
C VAL A 266 -11.95 3.14 -16.50
N ASP A 267 -11.77 2.10 -17.30
CA ASP A 267 -12.87 1.33 -17.90
C ASP A 267 -13.38 0.19 -16.97
N ARG A 268 -12.70 -0.08 -15.85
CA ARG A 268 -12.97 -1.24 -14.97
C ARG A 268 -13.16 -0.89 -13.49
N PHE A 269 -12.69 0.26 -13.01
CA PHE A 269 -12.82 0.67 -11.60
C PHE A 269 -14.15 1.41 -11.35
N ALA A 270 -15.27 0.83 -11.79
CA ALA A 270 -16.61 1.33 -11.53
C ALA A 270 -17.45 0.25 -10.84
N ASP A 271 -17.89 0.53 -9.61
CA ASP A 271 -18.86 -0.29 -8.89
C ASP A 271 -20.27 0.31 -9.06
N LEU A 272 -21.31 -0.52 -8.95
CA LEU A 272 -22.68 -0.03 -8.81
C LEU A 272 -23.00 0.26 -7.34
N MET A 273 -23.56 1.43 -7.05
CA MET A 273 -24.01 1.83 -5.71
C MET A 273 -25.48 2.26 -5.69
N VAL A 274 -26.08 2.21 -4.51
CA VAL A 274 -27.39 2.80 -4.21
C VAL A 274 -27.32 3.67 -2.95
N LYS A 275 -28.22 4.64 -2.84
CA LYS A 275 -28.28 5.59 -1.72
C LYS A 275 -29.59 5.45 -0.95
N ASP A 276 -29.51 5.48 0.37
CA ASP A 276 -30.68 5.65 1.23
C ASP A 276 -31.30 7.04 1.02
N MET A 277 -32.57 7.09 0.61
CA MET A 277 -33.26 8.35 0.29
C MET A 277 -33.50 9.26 1.51
N LYS A 278 -33.31 8.76 2.73
CA LYS A 278 -33.48 9.51 3.98
C LYS A 278 -32.16 9.88 4.66
N SER A 279 -31.19 8.95 4.70
CA SER A 279 -29.89 9.19 5.37
C SER A 279 -28.78 9.65 4.43
N GLY A 280 -28.92 9.41 3.13
CA GLY A 280 -27.84 9.59 2.15
C GLY A 280 -26.73 8.53 2.24
N GLU A 281 -26.83 7.54 3.13
CA GLU A 281 -25.85 6.45 3.25
C GLU A 281 -25.75 5.69 1.92
N CYS A 282 -24.53 5.53 1.42
CA CYS A 282 -24.26 4.83 0.16
C CYS A 282 -23.88 3.37 0.45
N PHE A 283 -24.49 2.45 -0.27
CA PHE A 283 -24.20 1.02 -0.21
C PHE A 283 -23.72 0.54 -1.58
N ARG A 284 -22.67 -0.29 -1.58
CA ARG A 284 -22.25 -1.04 -2.78
C ARG A 284 -23.36 -2.05 -3.08
N LEU A 285 -23.92 -1.99 -4.28
CA LEU A 285 -25.20 -2.61 -4.59
C LEU A 285 -25.11 -4.14 -4.58
N ASP A 286 -24.04 -4.68 -5.13
CA ASP A 286 -23.75 -6.11 -5.15
C ASP A 286 -23.70 -6.73 -3.74
N HIS A 287 -22.98 -6.07 -2.83
CA HIS A 287 -22.87 -6.42 -1.42
C HIS A 287 -24.22 -6.28 -0.72
N LEU A 288 -25.03 -5.26 -1.05
CA LEU A 288 -26.34 -5.06 -0.45
C LEU A 288 -27.31 -6.18 -0.83
N ILE A 289 -27.40 -6.50 -2.13
CA ILE A 289 -28.19 -7.63 -2.63
C ILE A 289 -27.67 -8.93 -2.01
N LYS A 290 -26.36 -9.21 -2.09
CA LYS A 290 -25.76 -10.42 -1.51
C LYS A 290 -26.09 -10.60 -0.02
N ASN A 291 -25.93 -9.57 0.81
CA ASN A 291 -26.26 -9.63 2.24
C ASN A 291 -27.77 -9.83 2.49
N PHE A 292 -28.63 -9.23 1.67
CA PHE A 292 -30.07 -9.40 1.76
C PHE A 292 -30.49 -10.83 1.36
N MET A 293 -29.92 -11.36 0.28
CA MET A 293 -30.15 -12.71 -0.21
C MET A 293 -29.58 -13.78 0.75
N GLU A 294 -28.35 -13.63 1.25
CA GLU A 294 -27.78 -14.49 2.31
C GLU A 294 -28.67 -14.50 3.56
N LYS A 295 -29.27 -13.36 3.93
CA LYS A 295 -30.23 -13.26 5.05
C LYS A 295 -31.56 -13.94 4.75
N LEU A 296 -32.08 -13.84 3.52
CA LEU A 296 -33.28 -14.56 3.10
C LEU A 296 -33.06 -16.07 3.17
N LEU A 297 -31.94 -16.59 2.65
CA LEU A 297 -31.61 -18.02 2.66
C LEU A 297 -31.62 -18.68 4.06
N LEU A 298 -31.47 -17.89 5.14
CA LEU A 298 -31.56 -18.35 6.53
C LEU A 298 -33.02 -18.51 7.03
N ASP A 299 -34.02 -18.00 6.32
CA ASP A 299 -35.43 -18.21 6.65
C ASP A 299 -35.86 -19.63 6.27
N LYS A 300 -36.48 -20.32 7.23
CA LYS A 300 -36.98 -21.70 7.08
C LYS A 300 -38.28 -21.78 6.27
N LYS A 301 -38.90 -20.64 5.92
CA LYS A 301 -40.18 -20.56 5.19
C LYS A 301 -40.06 -20.45 3.66
N LEU A 302 -38.85 -20.33 3.11
CA LEU A 302 -38.64 -20.25 1.66
C LEU A 302 -38.83 -21.60 0.98
N ASN A 303 -39.47 -21.58 -0.19
CA ASN A 303 -39.63 -22.76 -1.03
C ASN A 303 -38.31 -23.11 -1.74
N GLU A 304 -38.12 -24.38 -2.13
CA GLU A 304 -36.88 -24.81 -2.81
C GLU A 304 -36.63 -24.07 -4.12
N ASN A 305 -37.68 -23.76 -4.88
CA ASN A 305 -37.57 -22.99 -6.13
C ASN A 305 -37.08 -21.55 -5.88
N GLU A 306 -37.60 -20.87 -4.86
CA GLU A 306 -37.18 -19.52 -4.48
C GLU A 306 -35.74 -19.53 -3.93
N ARG A 307 -35.39 -20.56 -3.16
CA ARG A 307 -34.01 -20.79 -2.68
C ARG A 307 -33.03 -20.96 -3.85
N ASN A 308 -33.43 -21.70 -4.88
CA ASN A 308 -32.63 -21.90 -6.10
C ASN A 308 -32.51 -20.60 -6.93
N GLU A 309 -33.58 -19.82 -7.07
CA GLU A 309 -33.55 -18.50 -7.75
C GLU A 309 -32.67 -17.49 -7.01
N ILE A 310 -32.79 -17.41 -5.68
CA ILE A 310 -31.95 -16.54 -4.83
C ILE A 310 -30.48 -16.93 -4.95
N THR A 311 -30.18 -18.23 -4.95
CA THR A 311 -28.80 -18.74 -5.10
C THR A 311 -28.24 -18.44 -6.50
N ASP A 312 -29.05 -18.61 -7.55
CA ASP A 312 -28.71 -18.23 -8.94
C ASP A 312 -28.50 -16.72 -9.11
N THR A 313 -29.21 -15.91 -8.32
CA THR A 313 -29.06 -14.45 -8.29
C THR A 313 -27.76 -14.03 -7.58
N ILE A 314 -27.42 -14.65 -6.44
CA ILE A 314 -26.12 -14.44 -5.76
C ILE A 314 -24.94 -14.82 -6.68
N VAL A 315 -25.13 -15.82 -7.53
CA VAL A 315 -24.16 -16.25 -8.53
C VAL A 315 -23.95 -15.21 -9.63
N LYS A 316 -25.04 -14.72 -10.25
CA LYS A 316 -24.93 -13.85 -11.43
C LYS A 316 -24.54 -12.41 -11.08
N LEU A 317 -24.65 -12.07 -9.79
CA LEU A 317 -24.45 -10.75 -9.20
C LEU A 317 -23.16 -10.01 -9.63
N ASP A 318 -22.01 -10.68 -9.65
CA ASP A 318 -20.71 -10.07 -10.03
C ASP A 318 -20.61 -9.73 -11.54
N GLY A 319 -21.54 -10.24 -12.36
CA GLY A 319 -21.60 -10.00 -13.82
C GLY A 319 -22.89 -9.35 -14.30
N MET A 320 -23.81 -9.01 -13.39
CA MET A 320 -25.10 -8.41 -13.72
C MET A 320 -24.96 -6.95 -14.14
N LYS A 321 -25.74 -6.55 -15.14
CA LYS A 321 -25.81 -5.17 -15.60
C LYS A 321 -26.61 -4.31 -14.63
N LYS A 322 -26.41 -2.99 -14.76
CA LYS A 322 -27.13 -1.96 -13.99
C LYS A 322 -28.64 -2.20 -13.92
N ASP A 323 -29.26 -2.52 -15.04
CA ASP A 323 -30.71 -2.68 -15.16
C ASP A 323 -31.19 -3.99 -14.49
N GLU A 324 -30.41 -5.07 -14.60
CA GLU A 324 -30.69 -6.35 -13.94
C GLU A 324 -30.63 -6.23 -12.40
N LEU A 325 -29.67 -5.46 -11.88
CA LEU A 325 -29.61 -5.16 -10.44
C LEU A 325 -30.73 -4.19 -9.99
N GLN A 326 -31.18 -3.27 -10.85
CA GLN A 326 -32.37 -2.44 -10.61
C GLN A 326 -33.64 -3.29 -10.54
N ASP A 327 -33.78 -4.28 -11.40
CA ASP A 327 -34.92 -5.21 -11.39
C ASP A 327 -34.95 -6.04 -10.09
N ILE A 328 -33.80 -6.48 -9.59
CA ILE A 328 -33.70 -7.21 -8.31
C ILE A 328 -34.11 -6.33 -7.13
N LEU A 329 -33.60 -5.09 -7.04
CA LEU A 329 -34.00 -4.12 -6.01
C LEU A 329 -35.53 -3.93 -5.99
N THR A 330 -36.13 -3.84 -7.19
CA THR A 330 -37.55 -3.58 -7.37
C THR A 330 -38.39 -4.82 -7.03
N ARG A 331 -38.03 -5.99 -7.56
CA ARG A 331 -38.71 -7.29 -7.33
C ARG A 331 -38.79 -7.63 -5.86
N TYR A 332 -37.71 -7.44 -5.12
CA TYR A 332 -37.63 -7.76 -3.69
C TYR A 332 -37.95 -6.57 -2.77
N ASN A 333 -38.36 -5.42 -3.33
CA ASN A 333 -38.67 -4.17 -2.61
C ASN A 333 -37.59 -3.84 -1.55
N MET A 334 -36.33 -3.89 -1.97
CA MET A 334 -35.19 -3.79 -1.07
C MET A 334 -35.09 -2.40 -0.44
N LYS A 335 -34.87 -2.37 0.88
CA LYS A 335 -34.78 -1.13 1.67
C LYS A 335 -33.44 -1.01 2.36
N SER A 336 -33.09 0.23 2.74
CA SER A 336 -31.89 0.55 3.51
C SER A 336 -31.80 -0.31 4.79
N PRO A 337 -30.68 -1.02 5.03
CA PRO A 337 -30.52 -1.89 6.19
C PRO A 337 -30.37 -1.10 7.51
N THR A 338 -30.12 0.21 7.45
CA THR A 338 -29.95 1.08 8.62
C THR A 338 -31.22 1.87 8.98
N THR A 339 -31.97 2.35 7.99
CA THR A 339 -33.18 3.17 8.23
C THR A 339 -34.50 2.47 7.91
N GLY A 340 -34.49 1.40 7.11
CA GLY A 340 -35.70 0.80 6.54
C GLY A 340 -36.40 1.66 5.48
N CYS A 341 -35.76 2.73 4.99
CA CYS A 341 -36.29 3.59 3.93
C CYS A 341 -35.90 3.11 2.52
N ASP A 342 -36.55 3.67 1.52
CA ASP A 342 -36.35 3.31 0.12
C ASP A 342 -34.95 3.72 -0.38
N LEU A 343 -34.46 2.97 -1.37
CA LEU A 343 -33.16 3.17 -1.99
C LEU A 343 -33.31 3.91 -3.33
N SER A 344 -32.31 4.70 -3.70
CA SER A 344 -32.17 5.21 -5.06
C SER A 344 -31.98 4.05 -6.05
N GLY A 345 -32.24 4.30 -7.33
CA GLY A 345 -31.77 3.40 -8.39
C GLY A 345 -30.24 3.27 -8.40
N PRO A 346 -29.69 2.22 -9.06
CA PRO A 346 -28.26 2.02 -9.20
C PRO A 346 -27.55 3.17 -9.91
N ILE A 347 -26.39 3.55 -9.40
CA ILE A 347 -25.51 4.58 -9.96
C ILE A 347 -24.11 3.99 -10.10
N GLU A 348 -23.50 4.12 -11.27
CA GLU A 348 -22.08 3.78 -11.46
C GLU A 348 -21.20 4.75 -10.68
N PHE A 349 -20.27 4.21 -9.91
CA PHE A 349 -19.41 4.96 -9.02
C PHE A 349 -17.96 4.56 -9.24
N ASN A 350 -17.16 5.51 -9.71
CA ASN A 350 -15.74 5.29 -9.95
C ASN A 350 -14.99 5.19 -8.61
N LEU A 351 -14.25 4.09 -8.42
CA LEU A 351 -13.45 3.80 -7.24
C LEU A 351 -12.13 4.59 -7.21
N MET A 352 -11.81 5.38 -8.23
CA MET A 352 -10.67 6.31 -8.21
C MET A 352 -11.15 7.71 -7.83
N PHE A 353 -10.41 8.39 -6.97
CA PHE A 353 -10.68 9.79 -6.66
C PHE A 353 -10.33 10.66 -7.87
N ASN A 354 -11.33 11.26 -8.51
CA ASN A 354 -11.16 12.17 -9.63
C ASN A 354 -10.72 13.56 -9.17
N THR A 355 -9.94 14.24 -10.01
CA THR A 355 -9.49 15.62 -9.79
C THR A 355 -9.19 16.31 -11.12
N SER A 356 -8.95 17.62 -11.06
CA SER A 356 -8.58 18.45 -12.21
C SER A 356 -7.16 18.95 -12.05
N ILE A 357 -6.29 18.65 -13.02
CA ILE A 357 -4.89 19.07 -13.02
C ILE A 357 -4.81 20.44 -13.71
N GLY A 358 -4.41 21.45 -12.94
CA GLY A 358 -4.28 22.84 -13.40
C GLY A 358 -5.59 23.65 -13.34
N PRO A 359 -5.50 24.99 -13.32
CA PRO A 359 -6.64 25.88 -13.03
C PRO A 359 -7.70 25.93 -14.14
N SER A 360 -7.38 25.49 -15.35
CA SER A 360 -8.30 25.46 -16.49
C SER A 360 -9.27 24.28 -16.48
N GLY A 361 -9.03 23.26 -15.63
CA GLY A 361 -9.84 22.04 -15.59
C GLY A 361 -9.71 21.13 -16.82
N LEU A 362 -8.88 21.48 -17.81
CA LEU A 362 -8.78 20.77 -19.09
C LEU A 362 -8.12 19.40 -18.97
N VAL A 363 -7.20 19.22 -18.03
CA VAL A 363 -6.50 17.95 -17.81
C VAL A 363 -7.20 17.20 -16.67
N LYS A 364 -8.07 16.25 -17.03
CA LYS A 364 -8.67 15.32 -16.08
C LYS A 364 -7.60 14.39 -15.51
N GLY A 365 -7.60 14.24 -14.18
CA GLY A 365 -6.70 13.36 -13.48
C GLY A 365 -7.40 12.60 -12.36
N PHE A 366 -6.64 11.71 -11.74
CA PHE A 366 -7.07 10.94 -10.58
C PHE A 366 -5.94 10.88 -9.55
N LEU A 367 -6.26 10.53 -8.31
CA LEU A 367 -5.29 9.96 -7.39
C LEU A 367 -5.10 8.48 -7.73
N ARG A 368 -3.84 8.02 -7.77
CA ARG A 368 -3.50 6.66 -8.19
C ARG A 368 -4.10 5.57 -7.28
N PRO A 369 -4.65 4.47 -7.83
CA PRO A 369 -5.19 3.34 -7.06
C PRO A 369 -4.16 2.28 -6.63
N GLU A 370 -2.96 2.36 -7.21
CA GLU A 370 -1.75 1.54 -6.99
C GLU A 370 -0.51 2.42 -7.26
N THR A 371 0.70 1.98 -6.94
CA THR A 371 1.97 2.70 -7.23
C THR A 371 2.70 2.16 -8.47
N ALA A 372 2.49 0.88 -8.83
CA ALA A 372 3.02 0.17 -10.00
C ALA A 372 3.14 1.01 -11.29
N GLN A 373 2.08 1.72 -11.66
CA GLN A 373 2.03 2.54 -12.88
C GLN A 373 3.15 3.59 -12.98
N GLY A 374 3.65 4.10 -11.85
CA GLY A 374 4.79 5.02 -11.82
C GLY A 374 6.11 4.38 -12.29
N MET A 375 6.32 3.11 -11.97
CA MET A 375 7.49 2.34 -12.39
C MET A 375 7.39 1.96 -13.87
N PHE A 376 6.21 1.55 -14.36
CA PHE A 376 6.02 1.21 -15.78
C PHE A 376 6.26 2.40 -16.73
N VAL A 377 5.75 3.60 -16.42
CA VAL A 377 5.99 4.78 -17.29
C VAL A 377 7.45 5.26 -17.27
N ASN A 378 8.21 4.92 -16.22
CA ASN A 378 9.63 5.21 -16.11
C ASN A 378 10.55 4.06 -16.54
N PHE A 379 9.99 2.93 -17.04
CA PHE A 379 10.73 1.71 -17.38
C PHE A 379 12.02 1.97 -18.17
N LYS A 380 11.98 2.85 -19.19
CA LYS A 380 13.18 3.18 -19.98
C LYS A 380 14.33 3.73 -19.16
N ARG A 381 14.05 4.62 -18.21
CA ARG A 381 15.07 5.26 -17.35
C ARG A 381 15.62 4.28 -16.33
N LEU A 382 14.77 3.41 -15.81
CA LEU A 382 15.15 2.33 -14.89
C LEU A 382 16.05 1.30 -15.59
N LEU A 383 15.67 0.88 -16.79
CA LEU A 383 16.46 0.00 -17.64
C LEU A 383 17.81 0.64 -18.05
N GLU A 384 17.82 1.93 -18.41
CA GLU A 384 19.04 2.69 -18.71
C GLU A 384 19.98 2.75 -17.50
N PHE A 385 19.43 3.00 -16.30
CA PHE A 385 20.19 2.97 -15.05
C PHE A 385 20.79 1.58 -14.78
N ASN A 386 20.06 0.50 -15.10
CA ASN A 386 20.57 -0.87 -15.08
C ASN A 386 21.35 -1.28 -16.35
N GLN A 387 21.90 -0.31 -17.10
CA GLN A 387 22.77 -0.52 -18.26
C GLN A 387 22.15 -1.40 -19.37
N GLY A 388 20.83 -1.35 -19.54
CA GLY A 388 20.10 -2.12 -20.54
C GLY A 388 19.86 -3.60 -20.18
N ARG A 389 20.22 -4.04 -18.97
CA ARG A 389 20.21 -5.47 -18.60
C ARG A 389 18.93 -5.89 -17.88
N LEU A 390 18.55 -7.14 -18.11
CA LEU A 390 17.57 -7.89 -17.32
C LEU A 390 18.29 -9.05 -16.58
N PRO A 391 17.72 -9.54 -15.46
CA PRO A 391 16.58 -8.97 -14.74
C PRO A 391 16.96 -7.74 -13.90
N PHE A 392 15.97 -6.96 -13.45
CA PHE A 392 16.14 -5.96 -12.40
C PHE A 392 14.83 -5.68 -11.65
N GLY A 393 14.94 -5.29 -10.38
CA GLY A 393 13.80 -4.82 -9.58
C GLY A 393 13.73 -3.30 -9.53
N ALA A 394 12.56 -2.72 -9.77
CA ALA A 394 12.21 -1.38 -9.31
C ALA A 394 11.30 -1.49 -8.07
N ALA A 395 11.34 -0.52 -7.18
CA ALA A 395 10.49 -0.50 -5.99
C ALA A 395 9.92 0.90 -5.74
N GLN A 396 8.70 0.97 -5.22
CA GLN A 396 8.08 2.22 -4.81
C GLN A 396 7.31 2.06 -3.50
N ILE A 397 7.53 2.99 -2.56
CA ILE A 397 6.76 3.10 -1.32
C ILE A 397 6.00 4.41 -1.35
N GLY A 398 4.68 4.38 -1.17
CA GLY A 398 3.89 5.60 -1.20
C GLY A 398 2.40 5.41 -0.94
N LEU A 399 1.66 6.51 -0.95
CA LEU A 399 0.21 6.49 -0.81
C LEU A 399 -0.48 6.02 -2.09
N ALA A 400 -1.55 5.25 -1.92
CA ALA A 400 -2.51 4.86 -2.94
C ALA A 400 -3.93 5.11 -2.41
N PHE A 401 -4.87 5.35 -3.32
CA PHE A 401 -6.17 5.90 -3.02
C PHE A 401 -7.28 5.11 -3.72
N ARG A 402 -8.21 4.55 -2.95
CA ARG A 402 -9.37 3.81 -3.46
C ARG A 402 -10.62 4.37 -2.80
N ASN A 403 -11.53 4.95 -3.57
CA ASN A 403 -12.76 5.57 -3.11
C ASN A 403 -13.79 4.50 -2.73
N GLU A 404 -13.48 3.72 -1.69
CA GLU A 404 -14.30 2.64 -1.19
C GLU A 404 -15.71 3.13 -0.82
N ILE A 405 -16.75 2.47 -1.33
CA ILE A 405 -18.15 2.90 -1.16
C ILE A 405 -18.58 2.80 0.31
N SER A 406 -18.24 1.69 0.98
CA SER A 406 -18.54 1.50 2.41
C SER A 406 -17.35 0.86 3.14
N PRO A 407 -16.31 1.64 3.48
CA PRO A 407 -15.16 1.16 4.23
C PRO A 407 -15.60 0.75 5.64
N ARG A 408 -15.44 -0.54 5.93
CA ARG A 408 -15.78 -1.22 7.19
C ARG A 408 -14.58 -2.12 7.54
N SER A 409 -14.35 -2.38 8.84
CA SER A 409 -13.20 -3.16 9.37
C SER A 409 -11.87 -2.40 9.52
N GLY A 410 -11.90 -1.18 10.10
CA GLY A 410 -10.68 -0.49 10.56
C GLY A 410 -9.67 -0.24 9.44
N LEU A 411 -8.40 -0.58 9.68
CA LEU A 411 -7.29 -0.41 8.73
C LEU A 411 -7.34 -1.41 7.54
N ILE A 412 -8.21 -2.42 7.55
CA ILE A 412 -8.24 -3.45 6.50
C ILE A 412 -8.79 -2.91 5.18
N ARG A 413 -9.81 -2.04 5.24
CA ARG A 413 -10.49 -1.45 4.08
C ARG A 413 -10.64 0.06 4.28
N VAL A 414 -9.64 0.79 3.78
CA VAL A 414 -9.47 2.24 3.91
C VAL A 414 -9.41 2.90 2.54
N ARG A 415 -9.63 4.22 2.50
CA ARG A 415 -9.66 5.02 1.28
C ARG A 415 -8.31 5.58 0.85
N GLU A 416 -7.41 5.70 1.81
CA GLU A 416 -6.02 6.13 1.65
C GLU A 416 -5.14 5.19 2.47
N PHE A 417 -4.11 4.64 1.85
CA PHE A 417 -3.19 3.70 2.50
C PHE A 417 -1.81 3.76 1.86
N THR A 418 -0.80 3.34 2.62
CA THR A 418 0.55 3.17 2.09
C THR A 418 0.69 1.76 1.52
N LEU A 419 1.15 1.69 0.28
CA LEU A 419 1.66 0.49 -0.36
C LEU A 419 3.19 0.56 -0.38
N ALA A 420 3.81 -0.62 -0.40
CA ALA A 420 5.17 -0.81 -0.86
C ALA A 420 5.09 -1.86 -1.97
N GLU A 421 5.50 -1.53 -3.19
CA GLU A 421 5.37 -2.39 -4.36
C GLU A 421 6.72 -2.57 -5.04
N ILE A 422 6.91 -3.71 -5.67
CA ILE A 422 8.13 -4.09 -6.40
C ILE A 422 7.71 -4.53 -7.80
N GLU A 423 8.31 -3.97 -8.84
CA GLU A 423 8.22 -4.51 -10.20
C GLU A 423 9.54 -5.22 -10.53
N TYR A 424 9.54 -6.55 -10.55
CA TYR A 424 10.69 -7.32 -10.96
C TYR A 424 10.60 -7.67 -12.45
N PHE A 425 11.34 -6.91 -13.27
CA PHE A 425 11.42 -7.09 -14.71
C PHE A 425 12.39 -8.23 -15.04
N CYS A 426 11.88 -9.30 -15.63
CA CYS A 426 12.63 -10.50 -16.02
C CYS A 426 12.40 -10.86 -17.50
N ASP A 427 13.20 -11.78 -18.04
CA ASP A 427 13.04 -12.27 -19.40
C ASP A 427 11.83 -13.24 -19.46
N PRO A 428 10.84 -13.06 -20.36
CA PRO A 428 9.74 -14.02 -20.49
C PRO A 428 10.18 -15.45 -20.85
N SER A 429 11.37 -15.61 -21.46
CA SER A 429 11.96 -16.91 -21.81
C SER A 429 12.80 -17.54 -20.70
N ASP A 430 13.19 -16.76 -19.68
CA ASP A 430 13.98 -17.21 -18.53
C ASP A 430 13.51 -16.50 -17.25
N LYS A 431 12.66 -17.20 -16.50
CA LYS A 431 12.12 -16.78 -15.19
C LYS A 431 12.82 -17.47 -14.01
N SER A 432 14.08 -17.88 -14.21
CA SER A 432 14.95 -18.29 -13.10
C SER A 432 15.24 -17.13 -12.15
N HIS A 433 15.71 -17.41 -10.94
CA HIS A 433 16.16 -16.36 -10.01
C HIS A 433 17.47 -16.75 -9.33
N ASN A 434 18.51 -15.94 -9.53
CA ASN A 434 19.88 -16.21 -9.08
C ASN A 434 20.06 -16.47 -7.57
N LYS A 435 19.12 -16.02 -6.73
CA LYS A 435 19.08 -16.30 -5.28
C LYS A 435 18.04 -17.34 -4.84
N PHE A 436 17.35 -18.03 -5.76
CA PHE A 436 16.29 -18.99 -5.41
C PHE A 436 16.80 -20.13 -4.52
N GLU A 437 18.00 -20.65 -4.81
CA GLU A 437 18.66 -21.69 -4.01
C GLU A 437 18.78 -21.32 -2.52
N GLN A 438 18.96 -20.04 -2.20
CA GLN A 438 19.10 -19.55 -0.82
C GLN A 438 17.78 -19.62 -0.01
N VAL A 439 16.64 -19.77 -0.69
CA VAL A 439 15.31 -19.78 -0.07
C VAL A 439 14.52 -21.05 -0.35
N GLN A 440 15.03 -21.98 -1.17
CA GLN A 440 14.32 -23.18 -1.63
C GLN A 440 13.76 -24.06 -0.49
N ASP A 441 14.45 -24.12 0.65
CA ASP A 441 14.06 -24.89 1.83
C ASP A 441 13.00 -24.19 2.71
N THR A 442 12.60 -22.97 2.35
CA THR A 442 11.59 -22.19 3.10
C THR A 442 10.24 -22.89 3.02
N ASN A 443 9.75 -23.37 4.16
CA ASN A 443 8.47 -24.06 4.28
C ASN A 443 7.31 -23.06 4.36
N LEU A 444 6.45 -23.06 3.33
CA LEU A 444 5.28 -22.20 3.23
C LEU A 444 4.00 -23.01 3.44
N CYS A 445 2.97 -22.37 3.98
CA CYS A 445 1.60 -22.91 4.02
C CYS A 445 0.89 -22.49 2.72
N LEU A 446 0.79 -23.40 1.75
CA LEU A 446 0.26 -23.15 0.41
C LEU A 446 -1.18 -23.64 0.28
N TYR A 447 -2.09 -22.76 -0.16
CA TYR A 447 -3.48 -23.07 -0.45
C TYR A 447 -3.72 -22.95 -1.97
N SER A 448 -3.32 -24.00 -2.68
CA SER A 448 -3.38 -24.08 -4.15
C SER A 448 -4.81 -23.93 -4.69
N ALA A 449 -4.95 -23.51 -5.95
CA ALA A 449 -6.25 -23.45 -6.62
C ALA A 449 -6.92 -24.83 -6.67
N CYS A 450 -6.14 -25.91 -6.79
CA CYS A 450 -6.62 -27.28 -6.72
C CYS A 450 -7.14 -27.66 -5.33
N ASN A 451 -6.40 -27.41 -4.24
CA ASN A 451 -6.87 -27.74 -2.89
C ASN A 451 -8.10 -26.93 -2.51
N GLN A 452 -8.14 -25.66 -2.91
CA GLN A 452 -9.34 -24.85 -2.86
C GLN A 452 -10.52 -25.56 -3.55
N MET A 453 -10.40 -25.95 -4.82
CA MET A 453 -11.50 -26.65 -5.53
C MET A 453 -11.87 -27.98 -4.85
N ASP A 454 -10.88 -28.77 -4.44
CA ASP A 454 -11.04 -30.07 -3.79
C ASP A 454 -11.57 -30.00 -2.34
N GLY A 455 -11.72 -28.81 -1.75
CA GLY A 455 -12.09 -28.66 -0.34
C GLY A 455 -11.05 -29.16 0.66
N LYS A 456 -9.80 -29.32 0.21
CA LYS A 456 -8.66 -29.72 1.04
C LYS A 456 -8.11 -28.50 1.79
N PRO A 457 -7.53 -28.69 2.99
CA PRO A 457 -6.82 -27.61 3.68
C PRO A 457 -5.59 -27.13 2.89
N ALA A 458 -5.02 -26.02 3.36
CA ALA A 458 -3.68 -25.59 2.94
C ALA A 458 -2.62 -26.59 3.42
N GLU A 459 -1.59 -26.81 2.61
CA GLU A 459 -0.52 -27.79 2.86
C GLU A 459 0.80 -27.09 3.15
N LYS A 460 1.62 -27.65 4.04
CA LYS A 460 3.00 -27.17 4.26
C LYS A 460 3.94 -27.80 3.24
N LYS A 461 4.66 -26.97 2.48
CA LYS A 461 5.62 -27.42 1.46
C LYS A 461 6.81 -26.47 1.39
N SER A 462 8.01 -26.99 1.12
CA SER A 462 9.15 -26.14 0.77
C SER A 462 8.94 -25.51 -0.60
N ILE A 463 9.34 -24.24 -0.77
CA ILE A 463 9.14 -23.54 -2.03
C ILE A 463 9.89 -24.20 -3.20
N GLY A 464 11.04 -24.81 -2.94
CA GLY A 464 11.80 -25.58 -3.93
C GLY A 464 10.99 -26.72 -4.53
N SER A 465 10.38 -27.56 -3.68
CA SER A 465 9.48 -28.64 -4.14
C SER A 465 8.24 -28.09 -4.85
N ALA A 466 7.67 -26.98 -4.36
CA ALA A 466 6.50 -26.36 -5.00
C ALA A 466 6.80 -25.82 -6.41
N VAL A 467 8.00 -25.29 -6.66
CA VAL A 467 8.44 -24.89 -8.01
C VAL A 467 8.78 -26.11 -8.86
N SER A 468 9.53 -27.09 -8.33
CA SER A 468 9.94 -28.28 -9.11
C SER A 468 8.75 -29.16 -9.56
N GLU A 469 7.67 -29.18 -8.78
CA GLU A 469 6.42 -29.88 -9.10
C GLU A 469 5.45 -29.05 -9.95
N GLY A 470 5.82 -27.81 -10.32
CA GLY A 470 4.99 -26.93 -11.14
C GLY A 470 3.75 -26.36 -10.42
N LEU A 471 3.70 -26.42 -9.08
CA LEU A 471 2.64 -25.79 -8.29
C LEU A 471 2.79 -24.25 -8.27
N VAL A 472 4.03 -23.77 -8.18
CA VAL A 472 4.38 -22.35 -8.34
C VAL A 472 5.08 -22.20 -9.68
N ALA A 473 4.62 -21.26 -10.51
CA ALA A 473 4.93 -21.25 -11.94
C ALA A 473 6.41 -21.07 -12.33
N ASN A 474 7.24 -20.45 -11.47
CA ASN A 474 8.66 -20.20 -11.74
C ASN A 474 9.45 -19.82 -10.47
N GLU A 475 10.78 -19.85 -10.56
CA GLU A 475 11.69 -19.51 -9.46
C GLU A 475 11.61 -18.05 -9.03
N ALA A 476 11.40 -17.09 -9.96
CA ALA A 476 11.26 -15.68 -9.60
C ALA A 476 10.04 -15.43 -8.71
N LEU A 477 8.89 -16.01 -9.07
CA LEU A 477 7.67 -15.97 -8.25
C LEU A 477 7.90 -16.69 -6.90
N GLY A 478 8.51 -17.87 -6.91
CA GLY A 478 8.81 -18.63 -5.70
C GLY A 478 9.77 -17.90 -4.75
N TYR A 479 10.81 -17.25 -5.30
CA TYR A 479 11.75 -16.43 -4.55
C TYR A 479 10.99 -15.33 -3.79
N PHE A 480 10.15 -14.55 -4.48
CA PHE A 480 9.39 -13.50 -3.81
C PHE A 480 8.38 -14.03 -2.79
N MET A 481 7.68 -15.15 -3.05
CA MET A 481 6.81 -15.78 -2.06
C MET A 481 7.57 -16.14 -0.76
N ALA A 482 8.75 -16.78 -0.88
CA ALA A 482 9.57 -17.13 0.27
C ALA A 482 10.11 -15.88 1.00
N ARG A 483 10.55 -14.85 0.26
CA ARG A 483 11.02 -13.58 0.83
C ARG A 483 9.90 -12.82 1.54
N ILE A 484 8.68 -12.81 1.01
CA ILE A 484 7.48 -12.26 1.66
C ILE A 484 7.24 -12.98 3.00
N HIS A 485 7.28 -14.32 3.01
CA HIS A 485 7.11 -15.10 4.24
C HIS A 485 8.15 -14.73 5.29
N LEU A 486 9.44 -14.79 4.93
CA LEU A 486 10.55 -14.48 5.83
C LEU A 486 10.47 -13.05 6.37
N PHE A 487 10.08 -12.08 5.55
CA PHE A 487 9.83 -10.70 5.99
C PHE A 487 8.68 -10.61 7.00
N LEU A 488 7.50 -11.14 6.67
CA LEU A 488 6.31 -11.07 7.53
C LEU A 488 6.58 -11.72 8.90
N VAL A 489 7.25 -12.87 8.92
CA VAL A 489 7.65 -13.56 10.16
C VAL A 489 8.67 -12.72 10.94
N LYS A 490 9.68 -12.14 10.27
CA LYS A 490 10.70 -11.29 10.92
C LYS A 490 10.10 -10.06 11.62
N ILE A 491 9.07 -9.44 11.05
CA ILE A 491 8.38 -8.28 11.65
C ILE A 491 7.35 -8.68 12.73
N GLY A 492 7.02 -9.97 12.88
CA GLY A 492 6.21 -10.48 13.99
C GLY A 492 4.85 -11.09 13.62
N ILE A 493 4.59 -11.40 12.34
CA ILE A 493 3.43 -12.19 11.95
C ILE A 493 3.65 -13.65 12.39
N ASP A 494 2.73 -14.20 13.18
CA ASP A 494 2.73 -15.61 13.58
C ASP A 494 2.66 -16.53 12.33
N PRO A 495 3.67 -17.41 12.09
CA PRO A 495 3.67 -18.33 10.95
C PRO A 495 2.46 -19.28 10.91
N ARG A 496 1.81 -19.54 12.05
CA ARG A 496 0.60 -20.37 12.15
C ARG A 496 -0.65 -19.64 11.66
N LYS A 497 -0.59 -18.31 11.61
CA LYS A 497 -1.67 -17.39 11.18
C LYS A 497 -1.32 -16.74 9.82
N LEU A 498 -0.47 -17.39 9.00
CA LEU A 498 -0.03 -16.94 7.68
C LEU A 498 -0.15 -18.09 6.66
N ARG A 499 -0.80 -17.83 5.51
CA ARG A 499 -0.85 -18.75 4.35
C ARG A 499 -0.65 -18.00 3.03
N PHE A 500 -0.27 -18.71 1.99
CA PHE A 500 -0.26 -18.20 0.61
C PHE A 500 -1.41 -18.85 -0.16
N ARG A 501 -2.38 -18.06 -0.62
CA ARG A 501 -3.54 -18.53 -1.38
C ARG A 501 -3.36 -18.23 -2.87
N GLN A 502 -3.40 -19.27 -3.70
CA GLN A 502 -3.36 -19.08 -5.15
C GLN A 502 -4.70 -18.53 -5.66
N HIS A 503 -4.68 -17.64 -6.65
CA HIS A 503 -5.90 -17.19 -7.33
C HIS A 503 -6.48 -18.34 -8.15
N MET A 504 -7.81 -18.50 -8.12
CA MET A 504 -8.49 -19.38 -9.08
C MET A 504 -8.55 -18.71 -10.46
N SER A 505 -8.67 -19.51 -11.53
CA SER A 505 -8.67 -19.01 -12.93
C SER A 505 -9.77 -18.00 -13.28
N ASN A 506 -10.76 -17.80 -12.41
CA ASN A 506 -11.85 -16.84 -12.54
C ASN A 506 -11.71 -15.62 -11.59
N GLU A 507 -10.67 -15.59 -10.77
CA GLU A 507 -10.29 -14.50 -9.85
C GLU A 507 -9.03 -13.80 -10.34
N MET A 508 -8.15 -14.57 -10.99
CA MET A 508 -6.95 -14.10 -11.66
C MET A 508 -7.26 -12.88 -12.54
N ALA A 509 -6.54 -11.78 -12.28
CA ALA A 509 -6.62 -10.61 -13.14
C ALA A 509 -6.30 -10.99 -14.59
N HIS A 510 -6.95 -10.34 -15.56
CA HIS A 510 -6.86 -10.68 -16.99
C HIS A 510 -5.46 -10.56 -17.62
N TYR A 511 -4.48 -10.07 -16.85
CA TYR A 511 -3.08 -9.93 -17.22
C TYR A 511 -2.13 -10.90 -16.50
N ALA A 512 -2.59 -11.57 -15.44
CA ALA A 512 -1.75 -12.42 -14.60
C ALA A 512 -1.67 -13.86 -15.15
N CYS A 513 -0.51 -14.49 -15.02
CA CYS A 513 -0.27 -15.89 -15.39
C CYS A 513 -0.36 -16.85 -14.19
N ASP A 514 0.12 -16.40 -13.02
CA ASP A 514 -0.05 -17.03 -11.72
C ASP A 514 -0.09 -15.91 -10.66
N CYS A 515 -0.76 -16.13 -9.53
CA CYS A 515 -0.89 -15.12 -8.49
C CYS A 515 -1.16 -15.77 -7.13
N TRP A 516 -0.39 -15.35 -6.13
CA TRP A 516 -0.42 -15.87 -4.76
C TRP A 516 -0.53 -14.74 -3.73
N ASP A 517 -1.61 -14.74 -2.96
CA ASP A 517 -1.84 -13.78 -1.88
C ASP A 517 -1.27 -14.31 -0.55
N ALA A 518 -0.39 -13.56 0.10
CA ALA A 518 -0.04 -13.80 1.50
C ALA A 518 -1.18 -13.28 2.40
N GLU A 519 -1.97 -14.22 2.93
CA GLU A 519 -3.12 -13.96 3.79
C GLU A 519 -2.75 -14.14 5.27
N CYS A 520 -3.09 -13.16 6.11
CA CYS A 520 -2.99 -13.25 7.57
C CYS A 520 -4.34 -13.59 8.20
N LYS A 521 -4.37 -14.49 9.18
CA LYS A 521 -5.60 -14.93 9.88
C LYS A 521 -5.95 -13.98 11.02
N THR A 522 -6.85 -13.05 10.73
CA THR A 522 -7.34 -12.03 11.67
C THR A 522 -8.69 -12.41 12.30
N SER A 523 -9.18 -11.59 13.23
CA SER A 523 -10.54 -11.63 13.77
C SER A 523 -11.65 -11.31 12.74
N TYR A 524 -11.25 -10.90 11.53
CA TYR A 524 -12.13 -10.75 10.35
C TYR A 524 -12.01 -11.93 9.37
N GLY A 525 -11.26 -12.98 9.73
CA GLY A 525 -10.92 -14.11 8.85
C GLY A 525 -9.57 -13.91 8.17
N TRP A 526 -9.33 -14.67 7.10
CA TRP A 526 -8.13 -14.54 6.28
C TRP A 526 -8.18 -13.23 5.48
N VAL A 527 -7.13 -12.41 5.61
CA VAL A 527 -7.02 -11.09 4.97
C VAL A 527 -5.72 -11.05 4.17
N GLU A 528 -5.85 -10.89 2.86
CA GLU A 528 -4.77 -10.60 1.91
C GLU A 528 -3.99 -9.36 2.38
N CYS A 529 -2.70 -9.55 2.66
CA CYS A 529 -1.80 -8.52 3.19
C CYS A 529 -0.66 -8.20 2.21
N VAL A 530 -0.29 -9.15 1.35
CA VAL A 530 0.63 -8.97 0.23
C VAL A 530 0.10 -9.76 -0.96
N GLY A 531 -0.11 -9.12 -2.11
CA GLY A 531 -0.30 -9.83 -3.38
C GLY A 531 1.04 -10.14 -4.04
N CYS A 532 1.18 -11.29 -4.69
CA CYS A 532 2.37 -11.66 -5.45
C CYS A 532 1.97 -12.23 -6.81
N ALA A 533 1.99 -11.39 -7.86
CA ALA A 533 1.43 -11.70 -9.17
C ALA A 533 2.50 -11.76 -10.28
N ASP A 534 2.39 -12.71 -11.20
CA ASP A 534 3.13 -12.70 -12.47
C ASP A 534 2.27 -11.98 -13.53
N ARG A 535 2.47 -10.67 -13.70
CA ARG A 535 1.68 -9.79 -14.61
C ARG A 535 2.04 -9.96 -16.10
N SER A 536 2.89 -10.94 -16.42
CA SER A 536 3.47 -11.13 -17.75
C SER A 536 4.04 -9.80 -18.30
N ALA A 537 3.79 -9.49 -19.57
CA ALA A 537 4.24 -8.27 -20.24
C ALA A 537 3.09 -7.26 -20.49
N TYR A 538 1.97 -7.38 -19.77
CA TYR A 538 0.72 -6.65 -20.06
C TYR A 538 0.90 -5.13 -20.00
N ASP A 539 1.34 -4.60 -18.85
CA ASP A 539 1.42 -3.16 -18.62
C ASP A 539 2.35 -2.44 -19.61
N LEU A 540 3.52 -3.03 -19.89
CA LEU A 540 4.48 -2.48 -20.85
C LEU A 540 3.93 -2.50 -22.29
N LYS A 541 3.16 -3.55 -22.67
CA LYS A 541 2.47 -3.61 -23.97
C LYS A 541 1.37 -2.55 -24.07
N CYS A 542 0.55 -2.40 -23.04
CA CYS A 542 -0.53 -1.42 -22.97
C CYS A 542 -0.01 0.02 -23.07
N HIS A 543 1.01 0.38 -22.30
CA HIS A 543 1.64 1.71 -22.38
C HIS A 543 2.38 1.93 -23.70
N THR A 544 3.04 0.90 -24.26
CA THR A 544 3.65 0.98 -25.60
C THR A 544 2.59 1.28 -26.67
N ALA A 545 1.46 0.57 -26.66
CA ALA A 545 0.38 0.76 -27.62
C ALA A 545 -0.31 2.12 -27.48
N ALA A 546 -0.52 2.60 -26.25
CA ALA A 546 -1.17 3.89 -25.99
C ALA A 546 -0.28 5.10 -26.35
N THR A 547 1.05 4.97 -26.21
CA THR A 547 1.99 6.10 -26.39
C THR A 547 2.79 6.05 -27.69
N ASN A 548 2.81 4.91 -28.39
CA ASN A 548 3.76 4.58 -29.45
C ASN A 548 5.24 4.63 -29.02
N VAL A 549 5.53 4.62 -27.71
CA VAL A 549 6.89 4.56 -27.17
C VAL A 549 7.23 3.12 -26.82
N LYS A 550 8.07 2.47 -27.64
CA LYS A 550 8.55 1.09 -27.42
C LYS A 550 9.15 0.89 -26.01
N LEU A 551 8.48 0.14 -25.14
CA LEU A 551 8.99 -0.28 -23.81
C LEU A 551 9.49 -1.73 -23.88
N ALA A 552 10.76 -1.92 -24.26
CA ALA A 552 11.42 -3.21 -24.38
C ALA A 552 12.90 -3.09 -24.01
N ALA A 553 13.53 -4.21 -23.67
CA ALA A 553 14.98 -4.34 -23.48
C ALA A 553 15.63 -5.03 -24.69
N GLU A 554 16.94 -4.86 -24.86
CA GLU A 554 17.71 -5.50 -25.92
C GLU A 554 18.52 -6.68 -25.36
N LYS A 555 18.25 -7.88 -25.86
CA LYS A 555 18.96 -9.11 -25.50
C LYS A 555 19.96 -9.46 -26.59
N LYS A 556 21.24 -9.66 -26.23
CA LYS A 556 22.25 -10.12 -27.19
C LYS A 556 21.99 -11.57 -27.56
N LEU A 557 21.97 -11.87 -28.85
CA LEU A 557 21.85 -13.23 -29.35
C LEU A 557 23.19 -14.00 -29.12
N PRO A 558 23.16 -15.29 -28.76
CA PRO A 558 24.38 -16.10 -28.59
C PRO A 558 25.25 -16.16 -29.85
N ALA A 559 24.62 -16.12 -31.03
CA ALA A 559 25.26 -15.95 -32.33
C ALA A 559 24.44 -14.98 -33.19
N PRO A 560 25.06 -14.17 -34.06
CA PRO A 560 24.32 -13.26 -34.94
C PRO A 560 23.43 -14.04 -35.92
N ARG A 561 22.15 -13.66 -36.01
CA ARG A 561 21.20 -14.28 -36.93
C ARG A 561 21.11 -13.45 -38.21
N VAL A 562 21.56 -14.02 -39.34
CA VAL A 562 21.32 -13.43 -40.66
C VAL A 562 19.86 -13.68 -41.05
N VAL A 563 19.14 -12.62 -41.39
CA VAL A 563 17.75 -12.70 -41.87
C VAL A 563 17.67 -12.06 -43.25
N ASN A 564 17.07 -12.77 -44.21
CA ASN A 564 16.72 -12.22 -45.50
C ASN A 564 15.54 -11.26 -45.33
N VAL A 565 15.76 -9.96 -45.56
CA VAL A 565 14.72 -8.93 -45.48
C VAL A 565 14.26 -8.60 -46.89
N VAL A 566 12.96 -8.75 -47.13
CA VAL A 566 12.25 -8.21 -48.30
C VAL A 566 11.40 -7.05 -47.79
N GLU A 567 11.62 -5.84 -48.30
CA GLU A 567 10.80 -4.67 -47.92
C GLU A 567 10.44 -3.80 -49.13
N ALA A 568 9.26 -3.18 -49.08
CA ALA A 568 8.87 -2.13 -49.99
C ALA A 568 9.46 -0.79 -49.51
N VAL A 569 10.35 -0.20 -50.32
CA VAL A 569 11.01 1.08 -50.07
C VAL A 569 10.27 2.20 -50.83
N PRO A 570 9.42 3.00 -50.17
CA PRO A 570 8.74 4.12 -50.81
C PRO A 570 9.71 5.30 -51.04
N ASN A 571 9.68 5.86 -52.24
CA ASN A 571 10.42 7.08 -52.56
C ASN A 571 9.72 8.29 -51.94
N LYS A 572 10.15 8.67 -50.72
CA LYS A 572 9.56 9.74 -49.91
C LYS A 572 9.38 11.06 -50.67
N GLY A 573 10.26 11.37 -51.63
CA GLY A 573 10.20 12.60 -52.42
C GLY A 573 9.08 12.61 -53.48
N THR A 574 8.85 11.51 -54.18
CA THR A 574 7.75 11.38 -55.16
C THR A 574 6.43 11.09 -54.46
N MET A 575 6.43 10.20 -53.46
CA MET A 575 5.27 9.88 -52.62
C MET A 575 4.67 11.13 -51.96
N GLY A 576 5.51 12.01 -51.41
CA GLY A 576 5.08 13.28 -50.82
C GLY A 576 4.47 14.27 -51.82
N LYS A 577 4.93 14.25 -53.09
CA LYS A 577 4.37 15.10 -54.16
C LYS A 577 3.03 14.58 -54.67
N VAL A 578 2.92 13.27 -54.90
CA VAL A 578 1.72 12.63 -55.46
C VAL A 578 0.61 12.50 -54.41
N PHE A 579 0.92 11.97 -53.22
CA PHE A 579 -0.09 11.67 -52.20
C PHE A 579 -0.24 12.73 -51.09
N ARG A 580 0.68 13.71 -51.02
CA ARG A 580 0.64 14.83 -50.06
C ARG A 580 0.40 14.32 -48.63
N GLY A 581 -0.69 14.74 -47.97
CA GLY A 581 -1.06 14.30 -46.62
C GLY A 581 -1.33 12.79 -46.48
N LYS A 582 -1.69 12.09 -47.57
CA LYS A 582 -1.93 10.64 -47.57
C LYS A 582 -0.62 9.82 -47.67
N ALA A 583 0.52 10.44 -48.03
CA ALA A 583 1.79 9.73 -48.23
C ALA A 583 2.26 8.94 -46.99
N LYS A 584 1.93 9.42 -45.78
CA LYS A 584 2.21 8.73 -44.52
C LYS A 584 1.42 7.42 -44.41
N LEU A 585 0.10 7.47 -44.60
CA LEU A 585 -0.78 6.30 -44.53
C LEU A 585 -0.42 5.23 -45.57
N VAL A 586 -0.10 5.64 -46.80
CA VAL A 586 0.35 4.71 -47.86
C VAL A 586 1.68 4.06 -47.48
N SER A 587 2.63 4.81 -46.89
CA SER A 587 3.91 4.27 -46.44
C SER A 587 3.76 3.31 -45.25
N GLU A 588 2.88 3.63 -44.30
CA GLU A 588 2.54 2.75 -43.17
C GLU A 588 1.88 1.45 -43.65
N LYS A 589 1.01 1.52 -44.66
CA LYS A 589 0.36 0.34 -45.24
C LYS A 589 1.34 -0.54 -46.05
N LEU A 590 2.29 0.07 -46.76
CA LEU A 590 3.38 -0.63 -47.45
C LEU A 590 4.29 -1.40 -46.47
N ALA A 591 4.59 -0.81 -45.31
CA ALA A 591 5.39 -1.45 -44.26
C ALA A 591 4.66 -2.62 -43.54
N MET A 592 3.35 -2.80 -43.79
CA MET A 592 2.53 -3.91 -43.26
C MET A 592 2.26 -5.02 -44.29
N LEU A 593 2.87 -4.98 -45.47
CA LEU A 593 2.74 -6.06 -46.45
C LEU A 593 3.56 -7.28 -46.02
N ASP A 594 2.95 -8.46 -46.14
CA ASP A 594 3.63 -9.74 -45.99
C ASP A 594 4.50 -10.08 -47.21
N GLU A 595 5.38 -11.06 -47.08
CA GLU A 595 6.36 -11.41 -48.12
C GLU A 595 5.68 -11.83 -49.43
N GLN A 596 4.52 -12.50 -49.36
CA GLN A 596 3.74 -12.89 -50.53
C GLN A 596 3.22 -11.65 -51.28
N LYS A 597 2.61 -10.69 -50.58
CA LYS A 597 2.15 -9.42 -51.18
C LYS A 597 3.29 -8.53 -51.67
N LEU A 598 4.48 -8.64 -51.07
CA LEU A 598 5.69 -7.96 -51.57
C LEU A 598 6.18 -8.58 -52.89
N MET A 599 6.04 -9.90 -53.09
CA MET A 599 6.28 -10.54 -54.39
C MET A 599 5.22 -10.16 -55.43
N GLU A 600 3.93 -10.11 -55.03
CA GLU A 600 2.84 -9.64 -55.91
C GLU A 600 3.03 -8.17 -56.33
N LEU A 601 3.45 -7.32 -55.39
CA LEU A 601 3.83 -5.92 -55.63
C LEU A 601 4.99 -5.83 -56.63
N GLU A 602 6.07 -6.59 -56.41
CA GLU A 602 7.23 -6.59 -57.31
C GLU A 602 6.84 -7.04 -58.73
N ALA A 603 6.05 -8.11 -58.86
CA ALA A 603 5.58 -8.62 -60.15
C ALA A 603 4.68 -7.60 -60.89
N ALA A 604 3.75 -6.96 -60.19
CA ALA A 604 2.85 -5.96 -60.77
C ALA A 604 3.57 -4.67 -61.23
N LEU A 605 4.69 -4.31 -60.57
CA LEU A 605 5.53 -3.16 -60.95
C LEU A 605 6.50 -3.46 -62.11
N ILE A 606 6.63 -4.73 -62.52
CA ILE A 606 7.48 -5.18 -63.62
C ILE A 606 6.67 -5.54 -64.87
N GLY A 607 5.47 -6.11 -64.72
CA GLY A 607 4.57 -6.39 -65.84
C GLY A 607 3.90 -5.13 -66.41
N GLU A 608 3.30 -5.23 -67.59
CA GLU A 608 2.46 -4.15 -68.14
C GLU A 608 1.04 -4.21 -67.52
N PRO A 609 0.45 -3.09 -67.06
CA PRO A 609 0.83 -1.68 -67.28
C PRO A 609 1.78 -1.05 -66.23
N GLY A 610 2.36 -1.81 -65.30
CA GLY A 610 3.34 -1.31 -64.32
C GLY A 610 2.73 -0.63 -63.10
N GLU A 611 1.47 -0.96 -62.77
CA GLU A 611 0.73 -0.40 -61.63
C GLU A 611 0.28 -1.48 -60.64
N TYR A 612 0.51 -1.24 -59.35
CA TYR A 612 -0.06 -2.04 -58.26
C TYR A 612 -1.13 -1.25 -57.49
N LYS A 613 -2.25 -1.89 -57.17
CA LYS A 613 -3.38 -1.27 -56.45
C LYS A 613 -3.34 -1.62 -54.97
N LEU A 614 -2.97 -0.64 -54.13
CA LEU A 614 -2.92 -0.80 -52.68
C LEU A 614 -4.17 -0.18 -52.01
N ASN A 615 -4.91 -0.97 -51.24
CA ASN A 615 -6.05 -0.48 -50.46
C ASN A 615 -5.60 0.15 -49.13
N VAL A 616 -5.98 1.42 -48.92
CA VAL A 616 -5.62 2.24 -47.76
C VAL A 616 -6.91 2.81 -47.14
N GLY A 617 -7.54 2.02 -46.27
CA GLY A 617 -8.90 2.29 -45.81
C GLY A 617 -9.92 1.97 -46.90
N ASP A 618 -10.88 2.86 -47.11
CA ASP A 618 -11.95 2.72 -48.12
C ASP A 618 -11.52 3.17 -49.54
N GLU A 619 -10.26 3.61 -49.71
CA GLU A 619 -9.72 4.05 -51.00
C GLU A 619 -8.63 3.10 -51.53
N THR A 620 -8.63 2.90 -52.86
CA THR A 620 -7.55 2.21 -53.59
C THR A 620 -6.59 3.23 -54.20
N VAL A 621 -5.29 3.01 -53.98
CA VAL A 621 -4.21 3.87 -54.45
C VAL A 621 -3.33 3.12 -55.45
N ASN A 622 -3.10 3.68 -56.64
CA ASN A 622 -2.18 3.11 -57.62
C ASN A 622 -0.73 3.48 -57.27
N LEU A 623 0.14 2.48 -57.27
CA LEU A 623 1.58 2.59 -57.04
C LEU A 623 2.33 2.19 -58.31
N THR A 624 3.32 2.99 -58.68
CA THR A 624 4.21 2.76 -59.83
C THR A 624 5.66 2.62 -59.37
N LYS A 625 6.53 2.18 -60.28
CA LYS A 625 7.96 1.94 -60.02
C LYS A 625 8.73 3.17 -59.53
N ASP A 626 8.27 4.38 -59.85
CA ASP A 626 8.86 5.65 -59.39
C ASP A 626 8.42 6.04 -57.95
N LEU A 627 7.39 5.38 -57.43
CA LEU A 627 6.81 5.62 -56.11
C LEU A 627 7.31 4.61 -55.07
N VAL A 628 7.49 3.35 -55.46
CA VAL A 628 7.95 2.27 -54.57
C VAL A 628 8.81 1.26 -55.30
N THR A 629 9.86 0.78 -54.64
CA THR A 629 10.72 -0.32 -55.13
C THR A 629 10.80 -1.42 -54.07
N VAL A 630 10.81 -2.68 -54.48
CA VAL A 630 11.04 -3.80 -53.56
C VAL A 630 12.54 -4.05 -53.46
N ARG A 631 13.05 -4.15 -52.23
CA ARG A 631 14.47 -4.39 -51.94
C ARG A 631 14.62 -5.70 -51.16
N ARG A 632 15.50 -6.57 -51.65
CA ARG A 632 16.00 -7.75 -50.92
C ARG A 632 17.40 -7.47 -50.39
N TYR A 633 17.66 -7.76 -49.13
CA TYR A 633 19.00 -7.70 -48.55
C TYR A 633 19.14 -8.59 -47.30
N GLU A 634 20.35 -9.05 -47.03
CA GLU A 634 20.67 -9.74 -45.78
C GLU A 634 20.85 -8.72 -44.66
N LYS A 635 20.18 -8.95 -43.52
CA LYS A 635 20.35 -8.17 -42.29
C LYS A 635 20.85 -9.09 -41.18
N THR A 636 22.09 -8.87 -40.75
CA THR A 636 22.63 -9.52 -39.55
C THR A 636 22.04 -8.88 -38.30
N ILE A 637 21.32 -9.67 -37.51
CA ILE A 637 20.72 -9.27 -36.24
C ILE A 637 21.62 -9.77 -35.11
N HIS A 638 22.15 -8.84 -34.30
CA HIS A 638 23.00 -9.13 -33.13
C HIS A 638 22.23 -9.10 -31.81
N VAL A 639 21.09 -8.42 -31.77
CA VAL A 639 20.24 -8.25 -30.60
C VAL A 639 18.77 -8.50 -30.97
N GLU A 640 18.01 -9.08 -30.05
CA GLU A 640 16.56 -9.20 -30.14
C GLU A 640 15.87 -8.31 -29.11
N ASP A 641 14.67 -7.84 -29.47
CA ASP A 641 13.83 -7.03 -28.60
C ASP A 641 12.98 -7.92 -27.70
N VAL A 642 13.15 -7.78 -26.38
CA VAL A 642 12.38 -8.50 -25.37
C VAL A 642 11.52 -7.51 -24.60
N ILE A 643 10.20 -7.71 -24.61
CA ILE A 643 9.31 -7.01 -23.67
C ILE A 643 9.34 -7.82 -22.36
N PRO A 644 9.87 -7.27 -21.24
CA PRO A 644 10.03 -8.02 -20.01
C PRO A 644 8.70 -8.59 -19.48
N SER A 645 8.81 -9.74 -18.80
CA SER A 645 7.78 -10.19 -17.88
C SER A 645 7.96 -9.49 -16.53
N VAL A 646 6.89 -9.31 -15.77
CA VAL A 646 6.91 -8.62 -14.48
C VAL A 646 6.36 -9.52 -13.38
N ILE A 647 7.14 -9.71 -12.30
CA ILE A 647 6.63 -10.25 -11.03
C ILE A 647 6.40 -9.07 -10.08
N GLU A 648 5.19 -8.95 -9.55
CA GLU A 648 4.77 -7.87 -8.66
C GLU A 648 4.42 -8.38 -7.25
N PRO A 649 5.33 -8.19 -6.28
CA PRO A 649 5.01 -8.15 -4.85
C PRO A 649 4.41 -6.80 -4.42
N SER A 650 3.11 -6.74 -4.11
CA SER A 650 2.41 -5.55 -3.61
C SER A 650 2.01 -5.69 -2.14
N PHE A 651 2.60 -4.87 -1.25
CA PHE A 651 2.46 -4.97 0.21
C PHE A 651 1.50 -3.91 0.78
N GLY A 652 0.37 -4.35 1.34
CA GLY A 652 -0.59 -3.51 2.04
C GLY A 652 -0.14 -3.14 3.45
N VAL A 653 0.75 -2.14 3.61
CA VAL A 653 1.38 -1.77 4.90
C VAL A 653 0.36 -1.60 6.04
N GLY A 654 -0.80 -0.98 5.76
CA GLY A 654 -1.87 -0.80 6.76
C GLY A 654 -2.51 -2.12 7.24
N ARG A 655 -2.67 -3.10 6.34
CA ARG A 655 -3.19 -4.44 6.65
C ARG A 655 -2.17 -5.26 7.44
N ILE A 656 -0.89 -5.22 7.01
CA ILE A 656 0.23 -5.84 7.71
C ILE A 656 0.33 -5.31 9.16
N MET A 657 0.25 -3.98 9.34
CA MET A 657 0.23 -3.38 10.69
C MET A 657 -0.96 -3.84 11.53
N TYR A 658 -2.15 -3.99 10.93
CA TYR A 658 -3.33 -4.49 11.65
C TYR A 658 -3.15 -5.94 12.10
N ALA A 659 -2.66 -6.82 11.22
CA ALA A 659 -2.34 -8.20 11.55
C ALA A 659 -1.25 -8.29 12.63
N LEU A 660 -0.22 -7.42 12.59
CA LEU A 660 0.78 -7.31 13.66
C LEU A 660 0.16 -6.94 15.02
N PHE A 661 -0.80 -6.02 15.06
CA PHE A 661 -1.49 -5.70 16.32
C PHE A 661 -2.26 -6.91 16.86
N GLU A 662 -3.05 -7.59 16.02
CA GLU A 662 -3.81 -8.77 16.48
C GLU A 662 -2.91 -9.93 16.90
N HIS A 663 -1.84 -10.23 16.14
CA HIS A 663 -0.94 -11.35 16.40
C HIS A 663 -0.02 -11.10 17.62
N SER A 664 0.20 -9.84 18.01
CA SER A 664 1.07 -9.49 19.13
C SER A 664 0.33 -9.05 20.40
N PHE A 665 -0.97 -8.74 20.32
CA PHE A 665 -1.75 -8.30 21.47
C PHE A 665 -1.89 -9.41 22.53
N LYS A 666 -1.55 -9.08 23.78
CA LYS A 666 -1.59 -9.99 24.93
C LYS A 666 -2.13 -9.28 26.16
N ILE A 667 -2.73 -10.07 27.05
CA ILE A 667 -3.15 -9.68 28.41
C ILE A 667 -2.15 -10.31 29.39
N ARG A 668 -1.87 -9.67 30.53
CA ARG A 668 -1.01 -10.25 31.58
C ARG A 668 -1.81 -11.21 32.46
N ASP A 669 -1.21 -12.34 32.77
CA ASP A 669 -1.76 -13.28 33.74
C ASP A 669 -1.98 -12.61 35.10
N GLY A 670 -3.18 -12.76 35.66
CA GLY A 670 -3.57 -12.16 36.94
C GLY A 670 -3.96 -10.68 36.91
N ASP A 671 -3.86 -9.97 35.78
CA ASP A 671 -4.31 -8.58 35.65
C ASP A 671 -4.92 -8.29 34.27
N ASP A 672 -6.25 -8.49 34.19
CA ASP A 672 -7.09 -8.28 33.00
C ASP A 672 -7.06 -6.86 32.39
N GLN A 673 -6.52 -5.87 33.13
CA GLN A 673 -6.36 -4.49 32.65
C GLN A 673 -4.99 -4.26 32.02
N ARG A 674 -3.97 -5.06 32.37
CA ARG A 674 -2.61 -4.94 31.83
C ARG A 674 -2.50 -5.63 30.48
N THR A 675 -2.74 -4.83 29.45
CA THR A 675 -2.61 -5.20 28.04
C THR A 675 -1.26 -4.73 27.49
N TYR A 676 -0.71 -5.48 26.52
CA TYR A 676 0.56 -5.13 25.87
C TYR A 676 0.64 -5.71 24.45
N PHE A 677 1.57 -5.20 23.64
CA PHE A 677 1.89 -5.77 22.34
C PHE A 677 3.28 -6.39 22.34
N SER A 678 3.35 -7.68 22.03
CA SER A 678 4.54 -8.51 21.93
C SER A 678 5.28 -8.29 20.59
N LEU A 679 5.44 -7.03 20.15
CA LEU A 679 6.08 -6.69 18.87
C LEU A 679 7.61 -6.96 18.91
N PRO A 680 8.21 -7.54 17.86
CA PRO A 680 9.66 -7.72 17.79
C PRO A 680 10.43 -6.39 17.93
N PRO A 681 11.62 -6.39 18.59
CA PRO A 681 12.42 -5.18 18.79
C PRO A 681 12.73 -4.40 17.51
N VAL A 682 12.90 -5.09 16.38
CA VAL A 682 13.15 -4.47 15.06
C VAL A 682 12.06 -3.48 14.65
N VAL A 683 10.78 -3.80 14.88
CA VAL A 683 9.63 -2.94 14.48
C VAL A 683 9.03 -2.14 15.63
N ALA A 684 9.25 -2.53 16.89
CA ALA A 684 8.69 -1.86 18.07
C ALA A 684 8.86 -0.32 18.02
N PRO A 685 7.81 0.50 18.30
CA PRO A 685 7.79 1.94 18.04
C PRO A 685 8.96 2.69 18.69
N LEU A 686 9.16 2.42 19.97
CA LEU A 686 10.31 2.83 20.76
C LEU A 686 11.06 1.58 21.17
N LYS A 687 12.40 1.66 21.20
CA LYS A 687 13.28 0.55 21.55
C LYS A 687 13.50 0.44 23.06
N CYS A 688 13.53 1.56 23.77
CA CYS A 688 13.79 1.58 25.20
C CYS A 688 12.96 2.61 25.97
N CYS A 689 12.72 2.38 27.27
CA CYS A 689 12.25 3.41 28.19
C CYS A 689 13.22 3.55 29.37
N VAL A 690 13.47 4.78 29.83
CA VAL A 690 14.32 5.09 31.00
C VAL A 690 13.43 5.50 32.17
N LEU A 691 13.58 4.80 33.30
CA LEU A 691 12.60 4.75 34.38
C LEU A 691 13.27 4.93 35.76
N PRO A 692 13.27 6.13 36.37
CA PRO A 692 13.80 6.29 37.73
C PRO A 692 12.85 5.69 38.77
N LEU A 693 13.31 4.82 39.67
CA LEU A 693 12.47 4.07 40.62
C LEU A 693 11.53 4.97 41.43
N SER A 694 11.99 6.17 41.79
CA SER A 694 11.21 7.23 42.45
C SER A 694 11.61 8.60 41.91
N SER A 695 10.90 9.67 42.30
CA SER A 695 11.23 11.05 41.95
C SER A 695 12.41 11.64 42.74
N ASN A 696 13.39 10.81 43.14
CA ASN A 696 14.59 11.26 43.84
C ASN A 696 15.47 12.07 42.88
N PHE A 697 15.85 13.28 43.29
CA PHE A 697 16.70 14.18 42.50
C PHE A 697 18.04 13.54 42.13
N ASN A 698 18.58 12.66 42.97
CA ASN A 698 19.87 11.98 42.75
C ASN A 698 19.89 11.06 41.52
N PHE A 699 18.73 10.67 40.97
CA PHE A 699 18.67 9.91 39.71
C PHE A 699 18.80 10.80 38.46
N SER A 700 18.62 12.12 38.58
CA SER A 700 18.64 13.06 37.45
C SER A 700 19.93 13.05 36.59
N PRO A 701 21.15 12.87 37.15
CA PRO A 701 22.36 12.73 36.35
C PRO A 701 22.32 11.47 35.48
N PHE A 702 22.07 10.31 36.09
CA PHE A 702 22.01 9.01 35.40
C PHE A 702 20.93 8.96 34.30
N ILE A 703 19.77 9.58 34.52
CA ILE A 703 18.72 9.69 33.46
C ILE A 703 19.27 10.41 32.23
N LYS A 704 20.00 11.52 32.42
CA LYS A 704 20.57 12.32 31.32
C LYS A 704 21.72 11.60 30.64
N GLU A 705 22.57 10.94 31.41
CA GLU A 705 23.68 10.13 30.93
C GLU A 705 23.18 8.99 30.04
N ILE A 706 22.28 8.14 30.57
CA ILE A 706 21.70 7.01 29.83
C ILE A 706 20.94 7.49 28.59
N SER A 707 20.15 8.55 28.68
CA SER A 707 19.49 9.16 27.50
C SER A 707 20.50 9.65 26.45
N THR A 708 21.64 10.20 26.88
CA THR A 708 22.74 10.60 25.99
C THR A 708 23.40 9.39 25.32
N LEU A 709 23.70 8.33 26.08
CA LEU A 709 24.27 7.08 25.57
C LEU A 709 23.32 6.39 24.56
N LEU A 710 22.03 6.29 24.88
CA LEU A 710 21.01 5.75 23.98
C LEU A 710 20.87 6.58 22.69
N THR A 711 20.91 7.91 22.80
CA THR A 711 20.90 8.80 21.61
C THR A 711 22.15 8.59 20.76
N GLY A 712 23.33 8.48 21.38
CA GLY A 712 24.60 8.25 20.68
C GLY A 712 24.71 6.88 20.00
N ALA A 713 23.83 5.94 20.34
CA ALA A 713 23.72 4.62 19.74
C ALA A 713 22.53 4.49 18.74
N ASP A 714 21.90 5.61 18.35
CA ASP A 714 20.72 5.69 17.48
C ASP A 714 19.48 4.92 18.00
N ILE A 715 19.34 4.79 19.33
CA ILE A 715 18.26 4.03 19.97
C ILE A 715 17.07 4.96 20.28
N SER A 716 15.94 4.74 19.61
CA SER A 716 14.71 5.47 19.94
C SER A 716 14.22 5.11 21.34
N HIS A 717 14.12 6.11 22.22
CA HIS A 717 13.76 5.88 23.62
C HIS A 717 12.90 7.02 24.18
N LYS A 718 12.34 6.77 25.36
CA LYS A 718 11.52 7.73 26.12
C LYS A 718 11.89 7.70 27.60
N ILE A 719 11.87 8.85 28.26
CA ILE A 719 11.95 8.95 29.72
C ILE A 719 10.51 8.96 30.29
N ASP A 720 10.25 8.19 31.35
CA ASP A 720 8.99 8.26 32.12
C ASP A 720 9.32 8.41 33.61
N ASP A 721 9.48 9.67 34.00
CA ASP A 721 9.76 10.18 35.35
C ASP A 721 8.50 10.51 36.15
N SER A 722 7.31 10.17 35.61
CA SER A 722 6.05 10.59 36.21
C SER A 722 5.76 9.90 37.55
N SER A 723 4.94 10.55 38.37
CA SER A 723 4.67 10.24 39.79
C SER A 723 3.97 8.89 40.08
N GLY A 724 3.89 7.99 39.10
CA GLY A 724 3.38 6.64 39.29
C GLY A 724 4.43 5.66 39.81
N SER A 725 3.99 4.64 40.55
CA SER A 725 4.85 3.51 40.92
C SER A 725 5.51 2.87 39.69
N ILE A 726 6.67 2.24 39.87
CA ILE A 726 7.43 1.62 38.77
C ILE A 726 6.58 0.62 37.99
N GLY A 727 5.75 -0.19 38.66
CA GLY A 727 4.79 -1.09 38.01
C GLY A 727 3.74 -0.40 37.13
N ARG A 728 3.25 0.80 37.52
CA ARG A 728 2.34 1.61 36.70
C ARG A 728 3.03 2.29 35.52
N ARG A 729 4.36 2.45 35.57
CA ARG A 729 5.16 2.91 34.44
C ARG A 729 5.47 1.78 33.49
N TYR A 730 5.91 0.62 34.00
CA TYR A 730 6.03 -0.61 33.20
C TYR A 730 4.72 -0.98 32.49
N ALA A 731 3.56 -0.87 33.14
CA ALA A 731 2.27 -1.08 32.48
C ALA A 731 2.08 -0.14 31.27
N ARG A 732 2.39 1.16 31.42
CA ARG A 732 2.30 2.15 30.33
C ARG A 732 3.32 1.95 29.20
N THR A 733 4.51 1.43 29.50
CA THR A 733 5.53 1.13 28.47
C THR A 733 5.20 -0.15 27.71
N ASP A 734 4.71 -1.18 28.42
CA ASP A 734 4.26 -2.44 27.83
C ASP A 734 3.07 -2.19 26.87
N GLU A 735 2.11 -1.35 27.28
CA GLU A 735 0.96 -0.90 26.49
C GLU A 735 1.32 -0.22 25.15
N ILE A 736 2.48 0.44 25.06
CA ILE A 736 2.99 1.06 23.81
C ILE A 736 4.07 0.22 23.12
N ALA A 737 4.17 -1.06 23.48
CA ALA A 737 5.04 -2.06 22.88
C ALA A 737 6.55 -1.84 23.04
N VAL A 738 7.02 -1.01 24.00
CA VAL A 738 8.46 -0.85 24.23
C VAL A 738 9.04 -2.21 24.66
N PRO A 739 10.07 -2.76 23.99
CA PRO A 739 10.59 -4.08 24.31
C PRO A 739 11.49 -4.07 25.53
N TYR A 740 12.20 -2.96 25.81
CA TYR A 740 13.16 -2.87 26.91
C TYR A 740 12.90 -1.67 27.84
N GLY A 741 13.02 -1.90 29.15
CA GLY A 741 12.95 -0.86 30.18
C GLY A 741 14.23 -0.82 31.01
N ILE A 742 14.89 0.32 31.08
CA ILE A 742 16.04 0.57 31.95
C ILE A 742 15.54 1.24 33.22
N THR A 743 15.70 0.61 34.37
CA THR A 743 15.35 1.21 35.67
C THR A 743 16.60 1.66 36.42
N ILE A 744 16.53 2.90 36.91
CA ILE A 744 17.54 3.56 37.75
C ILE A 744 17.03 3.53 39.18
N ASP A 745 17.75 2.90 40.09
CA ASP A 745 17.33 2.70 41.48
C ASP A 745 18.42 3.14 42.49
N PHE A 746 18.22 2.85 43.77
CA PHE A 746 19.17 3.26 44.81
C PHE A 746 20.52 2.56 44.68
N ASP A 747 20.55 1.33 44.15
CA ASP A 747 21.79 0.61 43.86
C ASP A 747 22.57 1.25 42.69
N THR A 748 21.90 2.00 41.79
CA THR A 748 22.59 2.80 40.74
C THR A 748 23.46 3.91 41.33
N LEU A 749 23.15 4.41 42.53
CA LEU A 749 23.93 5.45 43.20
C LEU A 749 25.25 4.92 43.79
N LYS A 750 25.41 3.60 43.93
CA LYS A 750 26.66 2.96 44.37
C LYS A 750 27.63 2.81 43.19
N GLU A 751 28.92 2.79 43.48
CA GLU A 751 29.94 2.33 42.54
C GLU A 751 30.16 0.81 42.70
N PRO A 752 30.29 0.03 41.61
CA PRO A 752 30.16 0.44 40.21
C PRO A 752 28.70 0.77 39.84
N HIS A 753 28.52 1.85 39.07
CA HIS A 753 27.19 2.31 38.65
C HIS A 753 26.50 1.30 37.73
N THR A 754 25.41 0.73 38.22
CA THR A 754 24.65 -0.29 37.50
C THR A 754 23.15 0.05 37.48
N VAL A 755 22.45 -0.39 36.45
CA VAL A 755 21.01 -0.26 36.27
C VAL A 755 20.38 -1.63 36.05
N THR A 756 19.06 -1.76 36.20
CA THR A 756 18.36 -2.95 35.72
C THR A 756 17.92 -2.75 34.27
N LEU A 757 18.07 -3.79 33.45
CA LEU A 757 17.45 -3.89 32.13
C LEU A 757 16.34 -4.93 32.22
N ARG A 758 15.11 -4.56 31.85
CA ARG A 758 13.91 -5.40 31.83
C ARG A 758 13.52 -5.73 30.39
N ASP A 759 13.21 -7.00 30.12
CA ASP A 759 12.46 -7.40 28.93
C ASP A 759 10.94 -7.27 29.15
N ARG A 760 10.25 -6.77 28.11
CA ARG A 760 8.79 -6.65 28.09
C ARG A 760 8.12 -8.01 28.23
N ASP A 761 8.45 -8.98 27.40
CA ASP A 761 7.61 -10.17 27.25
C ASP A 761 7.68 -11.07 28.49
N SER A 762 8.88 -11.46 28.91
CA SER A 762 9.15 -12.26 30.11
C SER A 762 8.94 -11.50 31.43
N MET A 763 9.03 -10.17 31.41
CA MET A 763 9.16 -9.30 32.57
C MET A 763 10.43 -9.51 33.43
N GLU A 764 11.34 -10.40 33.00
CA GLU A 764 12.60 -10.65 33.71
C GLU A 764 13.54 -9.45 33.63
N GLN A 765 14.43 -9.36 34.62
CA GLN A 765 15.38 -8.28 34.78
C GLN A 765 16.79 -8.83 35.00
N ILE A 766 17.77 -8.14 34.42
CA ILE A 766 19.20 -8.34 34.66
C ILE A 766 19.80 -7.05 35.26
N ARG A 767 20.95 -7.16 35.93
CA ARG A 767 21.76 -6.02 36.34
C ARG A 767 22.91 -5.81 35.35
N ILE A 768 23.12 -4.58 34.90
CA ILE A 768 24.13 -4.22 33.89
C ILE A 768 24.79 -2.88 34.22
N ASN A 769 26.05 -2.69 33.84
CA ASN A 769 26.75 -1.41 33.97
C ASN A 769 26.07 -0.34 33.07
N VAL A 770 25.99 0.90 33.58
CA VAL A 770 25.48 2.07 32.85
C VAL A 770 26.16 2.24 31.48
N ASP A 771 27.48 2.04 31.40
CA ASP A 771 28.25 2.22 30.16
C ASP A 771 27.91 1.18 29.08
N GLU A 772 27.51 -0.03 29.47
CA GLU A 772 27.26 -1.15 28.55
C GLU A 772 25.82 -1.19 28.02
N VAL A 773 24.86 -0.60 28.76
CA VAL A 773 23.42 -0.81 28.53
C VAL A 773 22.98 -0.39 27.12
N ALA A 774 23.51 0.72 26.59
CA ALA A 774 23.20 1.16 25.24
C ALA A 774 23.72 0.19 24.17
N GLY A 775 24.92 -0.36 24.35
CA GLY A 775 25.49 -1.36 23.44
C GLY A 775 24.69 -2.67 23.43
N VAL A 776 24.22 -3.13 24.60
CA VAL A 776 23.36 -4.32 24.71
C VAL A 776 22.00 -4.09 24.06
N VAL A 777 21.32 -2.97 24.36
CA VAL A 777 20.03 -2.63 23.73
C VAL A 777 20.17 -2.48 22.21
N SER A 778 21.26 -1.89 21.71
CA SER A 778 21.53 -1.81 20.27
C SER A 778 21.62 -3.20 19.62
N ARG A 779 22.40 -4.13 20.21
CA ARG A 779 22.52 -5.51 19.71
C ARG A 779 21.18 -6.26 19.72
N LEU A 780 20.40 -6.12 20.79
CA LEU A 780 19.07 -6.71 20.94
C LEU A 780 18.08 -6.15 19.88
N CYS A 781 18.05 -4.84 19.69
CA CYS A 781 17.16 -4.19 18.71
C CYS A 781 17.56 -4.46 17.25
N ALA A 782 18.83 -4.71 16.98
CA ALA A 782 19.32 -5.16 15.69
C ALA A 782 19.13 -6.66 15.43
N GLY A 783 18.62 -7.43 16.42
CA GLY A 783 18.48 -8.89 16.31
C GLY A 783 19.81 -9.65 16.28
N LYS A 784 20.91 -9.04 16.74
CA LYS A 784 22.26 -9.64 16.76
C LYS A 784 22.51 -10.55 17.96
N THR A 785 21.61 -10.53 18.94
CA THR A 785 21.64 -11.35 20.15
C THR A 785 20.22 -11.49 20.69
N THR A 786 19.94 -12.56 21.42
CA THR A 786 18.62 -12.80 22.03
C THR A 786 18.59 -12.47 23.53
N TRP A 787 17.41 -12.23 24.09
CA TRP A 787 17.25 -12.01 25.53
C TRP A 787 17.81 -13.18 26.37
N LYS A 788 17.69 -14.42 25.88
CA LYS A 788 18.22 -15.62 26.53
C LYS A 788 19.75 -15.63 26.60
N GLU A 789 20.43 -15.18 25.54
CA GLU A 789 21.89 -15.04 25.55
C GLU A 789 22.36 -13.96 26.54
N ILE A 790 21.62 -12.84 26.61
CA ILE A 790 21.90 -11.74 27.54
C ILE A 790 21.69 -12.18 29.00
N MET A 791 20.62 -12.93 29.30
CA MET A 791 20.38 -13.55 30.61
C MET A 791 21.51 -14.51 31.05
N ASN A 792 22.26 -15.09 30.12
CA ASN A 792 23.42 -15.93 30.42
C ASN A 792 24.73 -15.14 30.58
N GLN A 793 24.77 -13.87 30.13
CA GLN A 793 25.94 -12.98 30.20
C GLN A 793 25.92 -12.07 31.43
N TYR A 794 24.74 -11.72 31.93
CA TYR A 794 24.55 -10.73 33.00
C TYR A 794 23.78 -11.32 34.19
N PRO A 795 24.10 -10.90 35.43
CA PRO A 795 23.42 -11.42 36.62
C PRO A 795 21.94 -11.06 36.62
N LYS A 796 21.08 -12.05 36.91
CA LYS A 796 19.64 -11.86 37.08
C LYS A 796 19.36 -10.97 38.31
N PHE A 797 18.44 -10.02 38.16
CA PHE A 797 18.02 -9.13 39.24
C PHE A 797 16.81 -9.73 39.98
N GLU A 798 17.01 -10.05 41.27
CA GLU A 798 15.95 -10.57 42.15
C GLU A 798 15.33 -9.46 43.01
N GLN A 799 16.19 -8.65 43.66
CA GLN A 799 15.81 -7.51 44.49
C GLN A 799 16.95 -6.49 44.56
N GLN A 800 16.64 -5.25 44.93
CA GLN A 800 17.66 -4.24 45.28
C GLN A 800 18.25 -4.53 46.66
N GLU A 801 19.54 -4.27 46.86
CA GLU A 801 20.20 -4.42 48.16
C GLU A 801 20.04 -3.18 49.04
N THR A 802 19.92 -1.99 48.45
CA THR A 802 19.82 -0.72 49.19
C THR A 802 18.40 -0.19 49.22
N SER A 803 17.97 0.28 50.40
CA SER A 803 16.69 0.99 50.55
C SER A 803 16.89 2.40 51.14
N LYS A 804 16.58 3.42 50.31
CA LYS A 804 16.60 4.86 50.60
C LYS A 804 17.98 5.50 50.83
#